data_AF-A0A7C3LLU1-F1
#
_entry.id   AF-A0A7C3LLU1-F1
#
_cell.length_a   1.000
_cell.length_b   1.000
_cell.length_c   1.000
_cell.angle_alpha   90.00
_cell.angle_beta   90.00
_cell.angle_gamma   90.00
#
_symmetry.space_group_name_H-M   'P 1'
#
loop_
_entity.id
_entity.type
_entity.pdbx_description
1 polymer ?
#
loop_
_entity_poly.entity_id
_entity_poly.type
_entity_poly.pdbx_seq_one_letter_code
_entity_poly.pdbx_strand_id
1 'polypeptide(L)'
;MLKAAALWILFSAALPAQVAVGVRVLLGVTDTQSTTWDGEATARNARIVSIEPWRFESPDSVNGSSWRASTRPARLFGGGRLAAPPVVANGVILWLDRAGDDVELEIKTAQGAFPVRLASIPYGTNYKALDGRVFIDRIPPARRLTSDVALEDDYPALAQGKDGVVWLAYLEFYHHPEHNRMRANLVAEPENFNLWRSPFGGDKVIVRRFSNGVWSDRIQVSGHEDGYRPAIAADPAGGAWVFWSEQHRADFDLWARYIEPDGALGRTVHLTREFGSDIFPVAATNSQGRVWVAWQAWRKGKAGIQAATLDGTRFNIVTVSASQGNDWNPSIAADNAGRVTVAWDTYRNGNYDVFARTVDAGGTWGKEFPIAASPAYEAYPSIAYDPAGRLWAAYEEGGERWGKDWGAHDTEGIALYQGRAIRLKGFDQDGRVVEPAADLGAVLPGPPNLRVDLPGRQNEQLEFLKPRPDAWRKREANRPSTAARGPRNTMPRLAIDPSGRLWLAFRSAHPVWWNPIGTSWSEYVVSYDKDGWTGPIFLSHSDNLLDNRPALLTPQAGRLLIAGSSDSRRHFYLSQQARPVRRGQPINDPYQNDLFLNELTLPAGTKLETRPAAPVSVAGIDPRDKQEASMIAAFRKARIASTTPLEVLRGEFHRH
;
A
#
# COMPACT_ATOMS: atom_id res chain seq x y z
N MET A 1 -1.81 1.06 -66.23
CA MET A 1 -1.25 1.20 -64.88
C MET A 1 -2.04 2.28 -64.13
N LEU A 2 -3.14 1.91 -63.47
CA LEU A 2 -3.89 2.79 -62.58
C LEU A 2 -3.38 2.61 -61.15
N LYS A 3 -2.93 3.68 -60.51
CA LYS A 3 -2.59 3.72 -59.08
C LYS A 3 -3.88 3.96 -58.27
N ALA A 4 -4.21 3.00 -57.41
CA ALA A 4 -5.30 3.13 -56.44
C ALA A 4 -4.85 4.03 -55.28
N ALA A 5 -5.64 5.06 -54.98
CA ALA A 5 -5.51 5.87 -53.78
C ALA A 5 -6.15 5.13 -52.60
N ALA A 6 -5.35 4.81 -51.58
CA ALA A 6 -5.84 4.26 -50.32
C ALA A 6 -6.41 5.41 -49.47
N LEU A 7 -7.73 5.36 -49.25
CA LEU A 7 -8.46 6.26 -48.37
C LEU A 7 -8.16 5.87 -46.92
N TRP A 8 -7.43 6.72 -46.19
CA TRP A 8 -7.24 6.56 -44.75
C TRP A 8 -8.54 6.96 -44.04
N ILE A 9 -9.31 5.96 -43.61
CA ILE A 9 -10.41 6.17 -42.67
C ILE A 9 -9.78 6.45 -41.30
N LEU A 10 -9.73 7.73 -40.93
CA LEU A 10 -9.49 8.17 -39.55
C LEU A 10 -10.64 7.64 -38.70
N PHE A 11 -10.44 6.52 -38.01
CA PHE A 11 -11.22 6.23 -36.82
C PHE A 11 -10.88 7.29 -35.78
N SER A 12 -11.74 8.30 -35.63
CA SER A 12 -11.81 9.06 -34.39
C SER A 12 -12.15 8.06 -33.29
N ALA A 13 -11.12 7.57 -32.60
CA ALA A 13 -11.32 6.95 -31.30
C ALA A 13 -11.97 8.04 -30.44
N ALA A 14 -13.27 7.90 -30.17
CA ALA A 14 -13.95 8.74 -29.20
C ALA A 14 -13.12 8.68 -27.92
N LEU A 15 -12.65 9.85 -27.45
CA LEU A 15 -11.98 9.94 -26.16
C LEU A 15 -12.89 9.24 -25.13
N PRO A 16 -12.39 8.26 -24.36
CA PRO A 16 -13.21 7.63 -23.34
C PRO A 16 -13.78 8.75 -22.45
N ALA A 17 -15.09 8.70 -22.21
CA ALA A 17 -15.77 9.69 -21.39
C ALA A 17 -15.02 9.83 -20.07
N GLN A 18 -14.56 11.05 -19.78
CA GLN A 18 -13.75 11.33 -18.59
C GLN A 18 -14.62 11.11 -17.34
N VAL A 19 -14.25 10.11 -16.53
CA VAL A 19 -14.86 9.90 -15.21
C VAL A 19 -14.33 10.96 -14.25
N ALA A 20 -15.23 11.66 -13.59
CA ALA A 20 -14.91 12.71 -12.64
C ALA A 20 -15.04 12.27 -11.17
N VAL A 21 -15.95 11.32 -10.88
CA VAL A 21 -16.22 10.86 -9.51
C VAL A 21 -16.97 9.53 -9.50
N GLY A 22 -16.78 8.73 -8.45
CA GLY A 22 -17.60 7.55 -8.17
C GLY A 22 -18.55 7.78 -6.99
N VAL A 23 -19.74 7.18 -7.06
CA VAL A 23 -20.66 7.04 -5.93
C VAL A 23 -20.80 5.56 -5.62
N ARG A 24 -20.23 5.11 -4.50
CA ARG A 24 -20.35 3.73 -4.05
C ARG A 24 -21.63 3.56 -3.26
N VAL A 25 -22.43 2.57 -3.63
CA VAL A 25 -23.73 2.26 -3.03
C VAL A 25 -23.67 0.84 -2.49
N LEU A 26 -23.57 0.72 -1.18
CA LEU A 26 -23.58 -0.56 -0.46
C LEU A 26 -25.01 -0.89 -0.02
N LEU A 27 -25.51 -2.01 -0.49
CA LEU A 27 -26.89 -2.49 -0.35
C LEU A 27 -26.98 -3.59 0.72
N GLY A 28 -28.05 -3.56 1.49
CA GLY A 28 -28.34 -4.58 2.51
C GLY A 28 -27.30 -4.63 3.64
N VAL A 29 -26.82 -3.46 4.03
CA VAL A 29 -25.77 -3.26 5.04
C VAL A 29 -26.14 -3.84 6.41
N THR A 30 -27.44 -3.84 6.73
CA THR A 30 -28.00 -4.37 7.99
C THR A 30 -28.82 -5.64 7.77
N ASP A 31 -28.77 -6.27 6.59
CA ASP A 31 -29.55 -7.47 6.31
C ASP A 31 -29.13 -8.61 7.25
N THR A 32 -30.11 -9.38 7.73
CA THR A 32 -29.89 -10.60 8.53
C THR A 32 -30.16 -11.87 7.73
N GLN A 33 -30.81 -11.73 6.57
CA GLN A 33 -31.13 -12.79 5.62
C GLN A 33 -30.82 -12.31 4.21
N SER A 34 -30.51 -13.23 3.30
CA SER A 34 -30.27 -12.90 1.89
C SER A 34 -31.46 -12.16 1.31
N THR A 35 -31.22 -10.99 0.74
CA THR A 35 -32.27 -10.10 0.22
C THR A 35 -31.93 -9.67 -1.21
N THR A 36 -32.94 -9.61 -2.07
CA THR A 36 -32.80 -9.07 -3.44
C THR A 36 -32.78 -7.56 -3.44
N TRP A 37 -31.80 -7.01 -4.17
CA TRP A 37 -31.47 -5.60 -4.28
C TRP A 37 -31.31 -5.15 -5.75
N ASP A 38 -32.00 -5.84 -6.66
CA ASP A 38 -32.11 -5.44 -8.08
C ASP A 38 -32.51 -3.98 -8.17
N GLY A 39 -31.91 -3.23 -9.09
CA GLY A 39 -32.10 -1.80 -9.13
C GLY A 39 -31.62 -1.12 -10.40
N GLU A 40 -31.83 0.18 -10.43
CA GLU A 40 -31.40 1.08 -11.50
C GLU A 40 -31.04 2.45 -10.92
N ALA A 41 -30.22 3.19 -11.66
CA ALA A 41 -29.87 4.56 -11.31
C ALA A 41 -30.03 5.50 -12.51
N THR A 42 -30.48 6.72 -12.23
CA THR A 42 -30.48 7.83 -13.19
C THR A 42 -29.80 9.04 -12.57
N ALA A 43 -29.28 9.95 -13.40
CA ALA A 43 -28.59 11.15 -12.95
C ALA A 43 -29.21 12.40 -13.57
N ARG A 44 -29.29 13.48 -12.78
CA ARG A 44 -29.56 14.85 -13.23
C ARG A 44 -28.27 15.67 -13.12
N ASN A 45 -28.04 16.55 -14.09
CA ASN A 45 -26.84 17.41 -14.20
C ASN A 45 -25.50 16.67 -14.34
N ALA A 46 -25.53 15.34 -14.51
CA ALA A 46 -24.39 14.50 -14.88
C ALA A 46 -24.89 13.30 -15.69
N ARG A 47 -23.97 12.55 -16.30
CA ARG A 47 -24.26 11.24 -16.90
C ARG A 47 -23.56 10.13 -16.11
N ILE A 48 -24.26 9.01 -15.93
CA ILE A 48 -23.65 7.77 -15.47
C ILE A 48 -22.86 7.18 -16.64
N VAL A 49 -21.53 7.23 -16.55
CA VAL A 49 -20.60 6.72 -17.55
C VAL A 49 -20.57 5.20 -17.55
N SER A 50 -20.55 4.60 -16.36
CA SER A 50 -20.58 3.16 -16.15
C SER A 50 -21.08 2.83 -14.75
N ILE A 51 -21.52 1.58 -14.59
CA ILE A 51 -21.81 0.98 -13.29
C ILE A 51 -20.85 -0.19 -13.13
N GLU A 52 -20.10 -0.18 -12.04
CA GLU A 52 -19.21 -1.28 -11.69
C GLU A 52 -19.80 -2.11 -10.54
N PRO A 53 -19.64 -3.45 -10.59
CA PRO A 53 -20.08 -4.31 -9.52
C PRO A 53 -19.25 -4.09 -8.25
N TRP A 54 -19.85 -4.26 -7.08
CA TRP A 54 -19.13 -4.34 -5.82
C TRP A 54 -19.47 -5.67 -5.14
N ARG A 55 -18.52 -6.62 -5.17
CA ARG A 55 -18.62 -7.98 -4.60
C ARG A 55 -19.60 -8.94 -5.28
N PHE A 56 -19.91 -8.72 -6.56
CA PHE A 56 -20.82 -9.59 -7.29
C PHE A 56 -20.33 -11.05 -7.33
N GLU A 57 -21.29 -11.96 -7.25
CA GLU A 57 -21.15 -13.39 -7.53
C GLU A 57 -22.32 -13.87 -8.39
N SER A 58 -22.17 -14.97 -9.13
CA SER A 58 -23.29 -15.49 -9.95
C SER A 58 -24.55 -15.73 -9.10
N PRO A 59 -25.75 -15.26 -9.50
CA PRO A 59 -26.12 -14.67 -10.80
C PRO A 59 -26.18 -13.12 -10.86
N ASP A 60 -25.50 -12.40 -9.96
CA ASP A 60 -25.46 -10.93 -9.97
C ASP A 60 -24.91 -10.41 -11.30
N SER A 61 -25.43 -9.29 -11.79
CA SER A 61 -25.05 -8.73 -13.09
C SER A 61 -25.37 -7.24 -13.21
N VAL A 62 -24.65 -6.54 -14.08
CA VAL A 62 -24.93 -5.16 -14.48
C VAL A 62 -25.36 -5.17 -15.95
N ASN A 63 -26.39 -4.40 -16.29
CA ASN A 63 -26.82 -4.17 -17.67
C ASN A 63 -27.19 -2.68 -17.85
N GLY A 64 -26.33 -1.93 -18.53
CA GLY A 64 -26.49 -0.49 -18.71
C GLY A 64 -26.54 0.24 -17.36
N SER A 65 -27.64 0.95 -17.11
CA SER A 65 -27.91 1.67 -15.87
C SER A 65 -28.65 0.86 -14.80
N SER A 66 -28.78 -0.47 -15.00
CA SER A 66 -29.48 -1.38 -14.10
C SER A 66 -28.57 -2.51 -13.61
N TRP A 67 -28.94 -3.14 -12.49
CA TRP A 67 -28.24 -4.29 -11.93
C TRP A 67 -29.19 -5.30 -11.30
N ARG A 68 -28.71 -6.54 -11.20
CA ARG A 68 -29.25 -7.59 -10.33
C ARG A 68 -28.23 -7.89 -9.25
N ALA A 69 -28.66 -7.86 -8.00
CA ALA A 69 -27.78 -8.10 -6.86
C ALA A 69 -28.56 -8.69 -5.68
N SER A 70 -27.91 -9.54 -4.89
CA SER A 70 -28.47 -9.97 -3.61
C SER A 70 -27.42 -9.98 -2.51
N THR A 71 -27.81 -9.65 -1.28
CA THR A 71 -26.97 -9.90 -0.11
C THR A 71 -26.94 -11.39 0.21
N ARG A 72 -25.82 -11.86 0.74
CA ARG A 72 -25.58 -13.29 1.02
C ARG A 72 -24.74 -13.46 2.28
N PRO A 73 -24.78 -14.63 2.94
CA PRO A 73 -23.90 -14.92 4.06
C PRO A 73 -22.43 -14.85 3.66
N ALA A 74 -21.59 -14.30 4.54
CA ALA A 74 -20.16 -14.13 4.33
C ALA A 74 -19.49 -15.44 3.89
N ARG A 75 -18.63 -15.36 2.86
CA ARG A 75 -17.68 -16.42 2.52
C ARG A 75 -16.48 -16.36 3.46
N LEU A 76 -15.91 -17.51 3.77
CA LEU A 76 -14.78 -17.64 4.69
C LEU A 76 -13.55 -18.12 3.94
N PHE A 77 -12.39 -17.68 4.42
CA PHE A 77 -11.09 -18.14 3.93
C PHE A 77 -10.88 -19.64 4.21
N GLY A 78 -10.21 -20.35 3.28
CA GLY A 78 -9.73 -21.72 3.48
C GLY A 78 -10.81 -22.78 3.77
N GLY A 79 -12.07 -22.55 3.41
CA GLY A 79 -13.16 -23.48 3.70
C GLY A 79 -13.58 -23.53 5.18
N GLY A 80 -13.18 -22.52 5.98
CA GLY A 80 -13.67 -22.35 7.34
C GLY A 80 -15.20 -22.35 7.40
N ARG A 81 -15.77 -22.82 8.51
CA ARG A 81 -17.22 -22.81 8.75
C ARG A 81 -17.52 -22.00 10.00
N LEU A 82 -18.25 -20.90 9.83
CA LEU A 82 -19.01 -20.29 10.92
C LEU A 82 -20.35 -21.03 10.99
N ALA A 83 -20.83 -21.33 12.20
CA ALA A 83 -22.13 -21.96 12.39
C ALA A 83 -23.28 -21.10 11.81
N ALA A 84 -23.15 -19.77 11.91
CA ALA A 84 -24.05 -18.79 11.33
C ALA A 84 -23.26 -17.59 10.79
N PRO A 85 -22.77 -17.62 9.54
CA PRO A 85 -22.07 -16.48 8.94
C PRO A 85 -23.03 -15.30 8.79
N PRO A 86 -22.66 -14.07 9.18
CA PRO A 86 -23.51 -12.90 8.99
C PRO A 86 -23.73 -12.66 7.50
N VAL A 87 -24.90 -12.11 7.16
CA VAL A 87 -25.13 -11.57 5.82
C VAL A 87 -24.32 -10.29 5.67
N VAL A 88 -23.68 -10.15 4.51
CA VAL A 88 -22.78 -9.03 4.22
C VAL A 88 -23.30 -8.24 3.04
N ALA A 89 -22.99 -6.94 3.04
CA ALA A 89 -23.40 -6.05 1.97
C ALA A 89 -22.91 -6.53 0.59
N ASN A 90 -23.72 -6.22 -0.43
CA ASN A 90 -23.41 -6.26 -1.86
C ASN A 90 -23.60 -4.84 -2.42
N GLY A 91 -23.35 -4.53 -3.69
CA GLY A 91 -23.54 -3.16 -4.16
C GLY A 91 -22.96 -2.84 -5.53
N VAL A 92 -22.96 -1.55 -5.85
CA VAL A 92 -22.44 -1.02 -7.12
C VAL A 92 -21.65 0.26 -6.89
N ILE A 93 -20.81 0.61 -7.86
CA ILE A 93 -20.17 1.92 -7.97
C ILE A 93 -20.72 2.59 -9.22
N LEU A 94 -21.30 3.78 -9.06
CA LEU A 94 -21.82 4.60 -10.15
C LEU A 94 -20.76 5.64 -10.53
N TRP A 95 -20.22 5.52 -11.73
CA TRP A 95 -19.20 6.45 -12.23
C TRP A 95 -19.85 7.60 -13.00
N LEU A 96 -19.55 8.83 -12.62
CA LEU A 96 -20.14 10.05 -13.19
C LEU A 96 -19.10 10.86 -13.95
N ASP A 97 -19.49 11.50 -15.05
CA ASP A 97 -18.62 12.40 -15.82
C ASP A 97 -18.50 13.82 -15.23
N ARG A 98 -19.25 14.10 -14.16
CA ARG A 98 -19.24 15.38 -13.45
C ARG A 98 -19.39 15.16 -11.94
N ALA A 99 -18.76 16.04 -11.18
CA ALA A 99 -18.69 15.96 -9.72
C ALA A 99 -19.19 17.22 -8.99
N GLY A 100 -20.14 17.94 -9.61
CA GLY A 100 -20.72 19.19 -9.08
C GLY A 100 -21.73 18.95 -7.97
N ASP A 101 -21.91 19.96 -7.11
CA ASP A 101 -22.83 19.91 -5.96
C ASP A 101 -24.31 19.89 -6.36
N ASP A 102 -24.61 20.31 -7.59
CA ASP A 102 -25.92 20.29 -8.23
C ASP A 102 -26.29 18.93 -8.86
N VAL A 103 -25.37 17.97 -8.84
CA VAL A 103 -25.59 16.62 -9.37
C VAL A 103 -26.46 15.83 -8.40
N GLU A 104 -27.52 15.23 -8.94
CA GLU A 104 -28.44 14.38 -8.21
C GLU A 104 -28.56 13.01 -8.88
N LEU A 105 -28.56 11.96 -8.08
CA LEU A 105 -28.87 10.60 -8.49
C LEU A 105 -30.24 10.21 -7.96
N GLU A 106 -31.03 9.54 -8.79
CA GLU A 106 -32.22 8.81 -8.35
C GLU A 106 -31.91 7.32 -8.44
N ILE A 107 -31.86 6.64 -7.30
CA ILE A 107 -31.58 5.21 -7.21
C ILE A 107 -32.87 4.49 -6.83
N LYS A 108 -33.25 3.50 -7.63
CA LYS A 108 -34.40 2.64 -7.35
C LYS A 108 -33.91 1.22 -7.15
N THR A 109 -34.40 0.58 -6.09
CA THR A 109 -34.09 -0.81 -5.79
C THR A 109 -35.38 -1.57 -5.49
N ALA A 110 -35.31 -2.91 -5.49
CA ALA A 110 -36.40 -3.77 -5.05
C ALA A 110 -36.85 -3.51 -3.59
N GLN A 111 -36.05 -2.80 -2.79
CA GLN A 111 -36.34 -2.45 -1.40
C GLN A 111 -36.81 -0.99 -1.22
N GLY A 112 -36.88 -0.20 -2.29
CA GLY A 112 -37.28 1.21 -2.24
C GLY A 112 -36.43 2.11 -3.14
N ALA A 113 -36.91 3.33 -3.33
CA ALA A 113 -36.25 4.37 -4.09
C ALA A 113 -35.77 5.50 -3.17
N PHE A 114 -34.66 6.13 -3.51
CA PHE A 114 -34.12 7.25 -2.75
C PHE A 114 -33.23 8.15 -3.65
N PRO A 115 -33.28 9.48 -3.44
CA PRO A 115 -32.37 10.40 -4.10
C PRO A 115 -31.03 10.49 -3.34
N VAL A 116 -29.98 10.86 -4.06
CA VAL A 116 -28.67 11.20 -3.49
C VAL A 116 -28.15 12.47 -4.17
N ARG A 117 -27.80 13.48 -3.40
CA ARG A 117 -27.12 14.69 -3.90
C ARG A 117 -25.63 14.57 -3.65
N LEU A 118 -24.77 14.91 -4.60
CA LEU A 118 -23.33 14.87 -4.36
C LEU A 118 -22.89 15.81 -3.23
N ALA A 119 -23.58 16.94 -3.06
CA ALA A 119 -23.37 17.86 -1.94
C ALA A 119 -23.62 17.24 -0.55
N SER A 120 -24.48 16.21 -0.45
CA SER A 120 -24.77 15.53 0.83
C SER A 120 -23.82 14.37 1.13
N ILE A 121 -22.90 14.06 0.22
CA ILE A 121 -21.86 13.03 0.36
C ILE A 121 -20.47 13.61 0.06
N PRO A 122 -20.00 14.64 0.78
CA PRO A 122 -18.61 15.07 0.66
C PRO A 122 -17.66 13.90 0.98
N TYR A 123 -16.46 13.94 0.43
CA TYR A 123 -15.46 12.88 0.63
C TYR A 123 -15.24 12.59 2.12
N GLY A 124 -15.24 11.29 2.48
CA GLY A 124 -15.03 10.83 3.85
C GLY A 124 -16.30 10.80 4.70
N THR A 125 -17.47 11.10 4.12
CA THR A 125 -18.77 10.93 4.79
C THR A 125 -19.51 9.70 4.27
N ASN A 126 -20.44 9.18 5.09
CA ASN A 126 -21.29 8.05 4.74
C ASN A 126 -22.75 8.47 4.91
N TYR A 127 -23.48 8.56 3.81
CA TYR A 127 -24.91 8.84 3.79
C TYR A 127 -25.71 7.53 3.90
N LYS A 128 -26.80 7.58 4.66
CA LYS A 128 -27.65 6.42 4.92
C LYS A 128 -29.01 6.61 4.26
N ALA A 129 -29.45 5.60 3.52
CA ALA A 129 -30.80 5.55 2.94
C ALA A 129 -31.53 4.28 3.40
N LEU A 130 -32.86 4.28 3.21
CA LEU A 130 -33.76 3.18 3.59
C LEU A 130 -33.52 2.70 5.02
N ASP A 131 -33.64 3.62 5.98
CA ASP A 131 -33.44 3.38 7.41
C ASP A 131 -32.07 2.77 7.76
N GLY A 132 -31.04 3.13 6.99
CA GLY A 132 -29.67 2.66 7.19
C GLY A 132 -29.36 1.31 6.56
N ARG A 133 -30.29 0.72 5.79
CA ARG A 133 -30.03 -0.51 5.03
C ARG A 133 -29.11 -0.27 3.83
N VAL A 134 -28.97 0.97 3.38
CA VAL A 134 -28.10 1.36 2.27
C VAL A 134 -27.11 2.42 2.75
N PHE A 135 -25.82 2.19 2.51
CA PHE A 135 -24.75 3.15 2.76
C PHE A 135 -24.20 3.68 1.44
N ILE A 136 -24.03 4.99 1.36
CA ILE A 136 -23.59 5.67 0.14
C ILE A 136 -22.44 6.60 0.48
N ASP A 137 -21.35 6.52 -0.29
CA ASP A 137 -20.20 7.41 -0.15
C ASP A 137 -19.63 7.82 -1.51
N ARG A 138 -19.09 9.04 -1.55
CA ARG A 138 -18.36 9.58 -2.70
C ARG A 138 -16.93 9.05 -2.66
N ILE A 139 -16.47 8.51 -3.77
CA ILE A 139 -15.11 7.95 -3.92
C ILE A 139 -14.36 8.59 -5.10
N PRO A 140 -13.02 8.67 -5.05
CA PRO A 140 -12.23 9.28 -6.12
C PRO A 140 -12.41 8.52 -7.45
N PRO A 141 -12.34 9.20 -8.61
CA PRO A 141 -12.18 8.52 -9.89
C PRO A 141 -10.94 7.63 -9.87
N ALA A 142 -11.06 6.44 -10.44
CA ALA A 142 -9.95 5.52 -10.66
C ALA A 142 -9.75 5.28 -12.16
N ARG A 143 -8.51 5.34 -12.62
CA ARG A 143 -8.14 5.04 -14.01
C ARG A 143 -7.12 3.91 -14.02
N ARG A 144 -7.43 2.82 -14.73
CA ARG A 144 -6.45 1.77 -15.00
C ARG A 144 -5.33 2.35 -15.90
N LEU A 145 -4.08 2.15 -15.48
CA LEU A 145 -2.89 2.63 -16.17
C LEU A 145 -2.32 1.55 -17.11
N THR A 146 -2.46 0.29 -16.74
CA THR A 146 -1.98 -0.86 -17.51
C THR A 146 -3.16 -1.66 -18.06
N SER A 147 -2.98 -2.49 -19.09
CA SER A 147 -4.12 -3.17 -19.72
C SER A 147 -3.76 -4.48 -20.41
N ASP A 148 -2.52 -4.94 -20.27
CA ASP A 148 -2.10 -6.20 -20.87
C ASP A 148 -2.42 -7.34 -19.90
N VAL A 149 -3.39 -8.17 -20.27
CA VAL A 149 -3.86 -9.29 -19.45
C VAL A 149 -2.81 -10.40 -19.29
N ALA A 150 -1.68 -10.32 -20.00
CA ALA A 150 -0.59 -11.28 -19.88
C ALA A 150 0.53 -10.83 -18.93
N LEU A 151 0.44 -9.63 -18.32
CA LEU A 151 1.51 -9.02 -17.52
C LEU A 151 1.00 -8.58 -16.15
N GLU A 152 1.74 -8.86 -15.08
CA GLU A 152 1.39 -8.38 -13.73
C GLU A 152 2.17 -7.09 -13.43
N ASP A 153 1.48 -6.04 -12.99
CA ASP A 153 2.06 -4.72 -12.76
C ASP A 153 1.96 -4.30 -11.28
N ASP A 154 3.10 -4.06 -10.65
CA ASP A 154 3.21 -3.79 -9.22
C ASP A 154 4.25 -2.69 -8.88
N TYR A 155 4.29 -2.33 -7.59
CA TYR A 155 5.29 -1.44 -7.01
C TYR A 155 5.47 -0.08 -7.73
N PRO A 156 4.38 0.69 -7.91
CA PRO A 156 4.50 2.00 -8.55
C PRO A 156 5.32 2.97 -7.70
N ALA A 157 6.06 3.85 -8.37
CA ALA A 157 6.75 5.01 -7.81
C ALA A 157 6.46 6.24 -8.68
N LEU A 158 6.21 7.39 -8.05
CA LEU A 158 5.86 8.65 -8.72
C LEU A 158 6.85 9.76 -8.36
N ALA A 159 7.18 10.60 -9.34
CA ALA A 159 7.88 11.86 -9.14
C ALA A 159 7.35 12.95 -10.09
N GLN A 160 7.46 14.21 -9.70
CA GLN A 160 7.11 15.35 -10.55
C GLN A 160 8.33 16.23 -10.81
N GLY A 161 8.54 16.59 -12.08
CA GLY A 161 9.51 17.61 -12.48
C GLY A 161 9.00 19.03 -12.22
N LYS A 162 9.90 20.01 -12.21
CA LYS A 162 9.55 21.44 -12.07
C LYS A 162 8.71 21.96 -13.24
N ASP A 163 8.77 21.28 -14.37
CA ASP A 163 7.95 21.50 -15.57
C ASP A 163 6.52 20.94 -15.46
N GLY A 164 6.19 20.28 -14.34
CA GLY A 164 4.89 19.68 -14.09
C GLY A 164 4.72 18.28 -14.70
N VAL A 165 5.73 17.75 -15.40
CA VAL A 165 5.73 16.38 -15.93
C VAL A 165 5.72 15.41 -14.77
N VAL A 166 4.81 14.43 -14.81
CA VAL A 166 4.75 13.35 -13.83
C VAL A 166 5.40 12.11 -14.41
N TRP A 167 6.35 11.53 -13.70
CA TRP A 167 7.00 10.29 -14.05
C TRP A 167 6.47 9.15 -13.17
N LEU A 168 6.18 8.01 -13.78
CA LEU A 168 5.79 6.77 -13.14
C LEU A 168 6.83 5.70 -13.47
N ALA A 169 7.40 5.07 -12.45
CA ALA A 169 8.13 3.80 -12.58
C ALA A 169 7.32 2.67 -11.93
N TYR A 170 7.37 1.47 -12.47
CA TYR A 170 6.73 0.29 -11.88
C TYR A 170 7.43 -1.00 -12.33
N LEU A 171 7.12 -2.10 -11.63
CA LEU A 171 7.58 -3.43 -11.98
C LEU A 171 6.52 -4.12 -12.83
N GLU A 172 6.93 -4.76 -13.92
CA GLU A 172 6.09 -5.51 -14.84
C GLU A 172 6.64 -6.94 -14.96
N PHE A 173 5.85 -7.93 -14.52
CA PHE A 173 6.23 -9.34 -14.54
C PHE A 173 5.66 -10.03 -15.78
N TYR A 174 6.54 -10.76 -16.49
CA TYR A 174 6.20 -11.55 -17.66
C TYR A 174 6.14 -13.03 -17.30
N HIS A 175 4.93 -13.57 -17.30
CA HIS A 175 4.73 -15.01 -17.12
C HIS A 175 5.46 -15.82 -18.19
N HIS A 176 5.85 -17.05 -17.83
CA HIS A 176 6.18 -18.06 -18.83
C HIS A 176 4.94 -18.28 -19.75
N PRO A 177 5.09 -18.43 -21.08
CA PRO A 177 3.94 -18.64 -21.98
C PRO A 177 3.04 -19.83 -21.59
N GLU A 178 3.63 -20.87 -21.00
CA GLU A 178 2.94 -22.06 -20.47
C GLU A 178 2.55 -21.96 -18.97
N HIS A 179 2.51 -20.77 -18.36
CA HIS A 179 2.25 -20.56 -16.92
C HIS A 179 1.02 -21.33 -16.40
N ASN A 180 -0.13 -21.21 -17.07
CA ASN A 180 -1.36 -21.87 -16.64
C ASN A 180 -1.26 -23.40 -16.73
N ARG A 181 -0.50 -23.92 -17.71
CA ARG A 181 -0.25 -25.36 -17.87
C ARG A 181 0.67 -25.89 -16.77
N MET A 182 1.72 -25.14 -16.42
CA MET A 182 2.67 -25.49 -15.37
C MET A 182 2.02 -25.58 -13.99
N ARG A 183 0.97 -24.78 -13.73
CA ARG A 183 0.21 -24.76 -12.47
C ARG A 183 -0.89 -25.81 -12.39
N ALA A 184 -1.18 -26.51 -13.48
CA ALA A 184 -2.19 -27.57 -13.49
C ALA A 184 -1.73 -28.74 -12.61
N ASN A 185 -2.68 -29.38 -11.93
CA ASN A 185 -2.41 -30.61 -11.19
C ASN A 185 -1.86 -31.68 -12.14
N LEU A 186 -0.68 -32.21 -11.82
CA LEU A 186 -0.07 -33.30 -12.58
C LEU A 186 -0.98 -34.53 -12.59
N VAL A 187 -1.22 -35.07 -13.78
CA VAL A 187 -2.04 -36.28 -13.98
C VAL A 187 -1.21 -37.55 -14.10
N ALA A 188 0.06 -37.39 -14.46
CA ALA A 188 1.10 -38.40 -14.50
C ALA A 188 2.42 -37.74 -14.12
N GLU A 189 3.41 -38.56 -13.76
CA GLU A 189 4.78 -38.11 -13.60
C GLU A 189 5.29 -37.51 -14.93
N PRO A 190 5.87 -36.30 -14.93
CA PRO A 190 6.41 -35.72 -16.15
C PRO A 190 7.63 -36.52 -16.63
N GLU A 191 7.73 -36.78 -17.93
CA GLU A 191 8.87 -37.50 -18.53
C GLU A 191 10.22 -36.83 -18.24
N ASN A 192 10.21 -35.50 -18.08
CA ASN A 192 11.35 -34.69 -17.67
C ASN A 192 10.89 -33.32 -17.14
N PHE A 193 11.82 -32.56 -16.57
CA PHE A 193 11.56 -31.22 -16.01
C PHE A 193 11.94 -30.07 -16.96
N ASN A 194 12.07 -30.30 -18.27
CA ASN A 194 12.54 -29.26 -19.19
C ASN A 194 11.61 -28.03 -19.22
N LEU A 195 10.30 -28.25 -19.10
CA LEU A 195 9.32 -27.18 -19.02
C LEU A 195 9.54 -26.29 -17.78
N TRP A 196 9.77 -26.87 -16.59
CA TRP A 196 10.03 -26.07 -15.38
C TRP A 196 11.44 -25.43 -15.35
N ARG A 197 12.31 -25.81 -16.29
CA ARG A 197 13.65 -25.24 -16.46
C ARG A 197 13.71 -24.19 -17.57
N SER A 198 12.67 -24.03 -18.40
CA SER A 198 12.70 -23.01 -19.44
C SER A 198 12.63 -21.61 -18.84
N PRO A 199 13.32 -20.63 -19.44
CA PRO A 199 13.32 -19.26 -18.94
C PRO A 199 11.91 -18.67 -19.00
N PHE A 200 11.53 -17.94 -17.96
CA PHE A 200 10.33 -17.10 -17.95
C PHE A 200 10.70 -15.67 -18.37
N GLY A 201 9.70 -14.82 -18.63
CA GLY A 201 9.95 -13.48 -19.15
C GLY A 201 10.59 -12.52 -18.14
N GLY A 202 10.42 -12.80 -16.84
CA GLY A 202 11.07 -12.11 -15.73
C GLY A 202 10.41 -10.79 -15.36
N ASP A 203 11.02 -10.13 -14.41
CA ASP A 203 10.61 -8.83 -13.89
C ASP A 203 11.29 -7.70 -14.65
N LYS A 204 10.54 -6.67 -15.01
CA LYS A 204 11.08 -5.52 -15.75
C LYS A 204 10.66 -4.22 -15.13
N VAL A 205 11.58 -3.27 -15.09
CA VAL A 205 11.29 -1.90 -14.68
C VAL A 205 10.82 -1.11 -15.89
N ILE A 206 9.59 -0.63 -15.82
CA ILE A 206 8.96 0.19 -16.85
C ILE A 206 8.79 1.62 -16.33
N VAL A 207 8.99 2.58 -17.22
CA VAL A 207 8.70 3.99 -16.99
C VAL A 207 7.67 4.51 -17.98
N ARG A 208 6.83 5.42 -17.50
CA ARG A 208 5.94 6.24 -18.32
C ARG A 208 5.99 7.68 -17.85
N ARG A 209 5.84 8.63 -18.78
CA ARG A 209 5.69 10.05 -18.45
C ARG A 209 4.27 10.52 -18.73
N PHE A 210 3.73 11.38 -17.89
CA PHE A 210 2.46 12.06 -18.09
C PHE A 210 2.70 13.54 -18.30
N SER A 211 2.29 14.02 -19.48
CA SER A 211 2.42 15.42 -19.88
C SER A 211 1.24 15.78 -20.77
N ASN A 212 0.70 16.99 -20.63
CA ASN A 212 -0.42 17.47 -21.47
C ASN A 212 -1.65 16.54 -21.48
N GLY A 213 -1.96 15.91 -20.34
CA GLY A 213 -3.13 15.03 -20.19
C GLY A 213 -2.95 13.61 -20.75
N VAL A 214 -1.75 13.26 -21.22
CA VAL A 214 -1.49 11.98 -21.91
C VAL A 214 -0.30 11.27 -21.27
N TRP A 215 -0.46 9.97 -21.03
CA TRP A 215 0.64 9.08 -20.66
C TRP A 215 1.39 8.63 -21.92
N SER A 216 2.71 8.61 -21.89
CA SER A 216 3.54 8.03 -22.95
C SER A 216 3.32 6.52 -23.08
N ASP A 217 3.86 5.98 -24.17
CA ASP A 217 4.13 4.54 -24.29
C ASP A 217 5.10 4.07 -23.20
N ARG A 218 5.19 2.74 -23.07
CA ARG A 218 6.04 2.04 -22.11
C ARG A 218 7.52 2.22 -22.48
N ILE A 219 8.33 2.66 -21.51
CA ILE A 219 9.79 2.77 -21.63
C ILE A 219 10.40 1.68 -20.75
N GLN A 220 10.91 0.60 -21.34
CA GLN A 220 11.61 -0.44 -20.57
C GLN A 220 13.00 0.06 -20.16
N VAL A 221 13.24 0.14 -18.85
CA VAL A 221 14.46 0.72 -18.26
C VAL A 221 15.51 -0.34 -17.94
N SER A 222 15.07 -1.52 -17.50
CA SER A 222 15.93 -2.64 -17.10
C SER A 222 16.07 -3.72 -18.20
N GLY A 223 16.97 -4.68 -17.97
CA GLY A 223 17.10 -5.90 -18.77
C GLY A 223 15.98 -6.92 -18.50
N HIS A 224 16.17 -8.15 -19.00
CA HIS A 224 15.32 -9.30 -18.70
C HIS A 224 15.88 -10.03 -17.47
N GLU A 225 15.69 -9.45 -16.28
CA GLU A 225 16.27 -9.96 -15.04
C GLU A 225 15.19 -10.15 -13.95
N ASP A 226 15.62 -10.55 -12.75
CA ASP A 226 14.77 -10.58 -11.54
C ASP A 226 14.92 -9.22 -10.86
N GLY A 227 14.09 -8.27 -11.29
CA GLY A 227 14.00 -6.91 -10.79
C GLY A 227 13.07 -6.78 -9.60
N TYR A 228 13.40 -5.87 -8.68
CA TYR A 228 12.64 -5.65 -7.46
C TYR A 228 12.49 -4.16 -7.15
N ARG A 229 11.23 -3.72 -6.98
CA ARG A 229 10.77 -2.39 -6.51
C ARG A 229 11.56 -1.19 -7.04
N PRO A 230 11.04 -0.46 -8.04
CA PRO A 230 11.67 0.77 -8.48
C PRO A 230 11.40 1.96 -7.54
N ALA A 231 12.30 2.94 -7.58
CA ALA A 231 12.11 4.29 -7.08
C ALA A 231 12.43 5.28 -8.20
N ILE A 232 11.82 6.47 -8.17
CA ILE A 232 12.03 7.48 -9.20
C ILE A 232 12.13 8.88 -8.57
N ALA A 233 13.02 9.71 -9.11
CA ALA A 233 13.22 11.09 -8.71
C ALA A 233 13.39 11.97 -9.96
N ALA A 234 12.63 13.06 -10.04
CA ALA A 234 12.69 13.96 -11.18
C ALA A 234 13.96 14.83 -11.12
N ASP A 235 14.61 14.98 -12.26
CA ASP A 235 15.80 15.81 -12.40
C ASP A 235 15.40 17.27 -12.76
N PRO A 236 16.09 18.30 -12.24
CA PRO A 236 15.79 19.69 -12.57
C PRO A 236 15.89 20.04 -14.06
N ALA A 237 16.59 19.24 -14.88
CA ALA A 237 16.64 19.42 -16.33
C ALA A 237 15.39 18.86 -17.07
N GLY A 238 14.43 18.26 -16.36
CA GLY A 238 13.18 17.74 -16.90
C GLY A 238 13.16 16.22 -17.13
N GLY A 239 14.31 15.55 -16.98
CA GLY A 239 14.40 14.10 -17.01
C GLY A 239 14.05 13.47 -15.66
N ALA A 240 14.39 12.19 -15.50
CA ALA A 240 14.22 11.48 -14.24
C ALA A 240 15.31 10.42 -14.03
N TRP A 241 15.72 10.23 -12.78
CA TRP A 241 16.51 9.08 -12.37
C TRP A 241 15.61 8.00 -11.81
N VAL A 242 15.76 6.79 -12.35
CA VAL A 242 15.08 5.58 -11.89
C VAL A 242 16.10 4.70 -11.20
N PHE A 243 15.75 4.15 -10.05
CA PHE A 243 16.57 3.24 -9.25
C PHE A 243 15.80 1.93 -9.05
N TRP A 244 16.47 0.79 -9.12
CA TRP A 244 15.83 -0.50 -8.86
C TRP A 244 16.85 -1.51 -8.35
N SER A 245 16.37 -2.51 -7.62
CA SER A 245 17.18 -3.66 -7.25
C SER A 245 17.07 -4.70 -8.37
N GLU A 246 18.17 -5.35 -8.72
CA GLU A 246 18.19 -6.38 -9.76
C GLU A 246 19.09 -7.54 -9.32
N GLN A 247 18.61 -8.76 -9.45
CA GLN A 247 19.36 -9.93 -9.01
C GLN A 247 20.48 -10.27 -9.99
N HIS A 248 21.72 -10.13 -9.52
CA HIS A 248 22.91 -10.55 -10.22
C HIS A 248 23.71 -11.52 -9.33
N ARG A 249 23.90 -12.75 -9.81
CA ARG A 249 24.64 -13.83 -9.09
C ARG A 249 24.03 -14.19 -7.72
N ALA A 250 22.71 -14.33 -7.67
CA ALA A 250 21.95 -14.64 -6.45
C ALA A 250 22.06 -13.56 -5.35
N ASP A 251 22.34 -12.32 -5.76
CA ASP A 251 22.38 -11.15 -4.89
C ASP A 251 21.70 -9.97 -5.58
N PHE A 252 20.95 -9.15 -4.86
CA PHE A 252 20.33 -7.96 -5.46
C PHE A 252 21.29 -6.79 -5.36
N ASP A 253 21.75 -6.27 -6.50
CA ASP A 253 22.49 -5.02 -6.59
C ASP A 253 21.53 -3.86 -6.92
N LEU A 254 21.89 -2.65 -6.53
CA LEU A 254 21.15 -1.46 -6.91
C LEU A 254 21.67 -0.92 -8.25
N TRP A 255 20.74 -0.66 -9.16
CA TRP A 255 20.97 -0.05 -10.45
C TRP A 255 20.27 1.30 -10.54
N ALA A 256 20.79 2.18 -11.38
CA ALA A 256 20.18 3.45 -11.70
C ALA A 256 20.23 3.71 -13.20
N ARG A 257 19.23 4.39 -13.75
CA ARG A 257 19.24 4.85 -15.13
C ARG A 257 18.60 6.21 -15.24
N TYR A 258 19.24 7.09 -15.99
CA TYR A 258 18.67 8.38 -16.33
C TYR A 258 17.74 8.24 -17.53
N ILE A 259 16.58 8.89 -17.46
CA ILE A 259 15.64 9.05 -18.56
C ILE A 259 15.65 10.52 -18.96
N GLU A 260 15.93 10.78 -20.22
CA GLU A 260 15.96 12.14 -20.78
C GLU A 260 14.54 12.74 -20.79
N PRO A 261 14.39 14.08 -20.85
CA PRO A 261 13.07 14.73 -20.88
C PRO A 261 12.13 14.24 -21.99
N ASP A 262 12.70 13.82 -23.13
CA ASP A 262 11.95 13.27 -24.27
C ASP A 262 11.59 11.78 -24.11
N GLY A 263 12.04 11.13 -23.04
CA GLY A 263 11.87 9.70 -22.76
C GLY A 263 13.00 8.81 -23.28
N ALA A 264 14.04 9.36 -23.92
CA ALA A 264 15.18 8.58 -24.35
C ALA A 264 15.93 7.98 -23.15
N LEU A 265 16.45 6.77 -23.33
CA LEU A 265 17.21 6.09 -22.30
C LEU A 265 18.64 6.65 -22.23
N GLY A 266 18.95 7.33 -21.14
CA GLY A 266 20.29 7.77 -20.81
C GLY A 266 21.16 6.66 -20.22
N ARG A 267 22.24 7.09 -19.55
CA ARG A 267 23.27 6.21 -18.97
C ARG A 267 22.70 5.32 -17.85
N THR A 268 23.01 4.02 -17.93
CA THR A 268 22.82 3.06 -16.85
C THR A 268 24.04 3.04 -15.91
N VAL A 269 23.79 2.92 -14.60
CA VAL A 269 24.80 2.87 -13.54
C VAL A 269 24.53 1.67 -12.65
N HIS A 270 25.51 0.77 -12.55
CA HIS A 270 25.55 -0.29 -11.53
C HIS A 270 26.06 0.35 -10.23
N LEU A 271 25.13 0.71 -9.34
CA LEU A 271 25.37 1.61 -8.20
C LEU A 271 26.06 0.86 -7.06
N THR A 272 25.62 -0.36 -6.74
CA THR A 272 26.25 -1.22 -5.73
C THR A 272 26.85 -2.47 -6.36
N ARG A 273 27.89 -3.02 -5.72
CA ARG A 273 28.62 -4.23 -6.15
C ARG A 273 29.15 -5.05 -4.98
N GLU A 274 28.89 -4.60 -3.75
CA GLU A 274 29.39 -5.27 -2.56
C GLU A 274 28.41 -6.36 -2.21
N PHE A 275 28.92 -7.56 -1.93
CA PHE A 275 28.09 -8.72 -1.64
C PHE A 275 27.12 -8.48 -0.46
N GLY A 276 25.89 -8.87 -0.69
CA GLY A 276 24.75 -8.77 0.21
C GLY A 276 23.70 -7.81 -0.33
N SER A 277 22.44 -8.23 -0.30
CA SER A 277 21.41 -7.60 -1.11
C SER A 277 21.12 -6.15 -0.72
N ASP A 278 21.01 -5.30 -1.75
CA ASP A 278 20.62 -3.90 -1.70
C ASP A 278 19.19 -3.76 -2.24
N ILE A 279 18.23 -3.57 -1.33
CA ILE A 279 16.79 -3.64 -1.60
C ILE A 279 16.02 -2.44 -1.05
N PHE A 280 14.76 -2.30 -1.49
CA PHE A 280 13.85 -1.22 -1.08
C PHE A 280 14.39 0.19 -1.34
N PRO A 281 14.78 0.53 -2.58
CA PRO A 281 15.18 1.89 -2.87
C PRO A 281 14.01 2.85 -2.66
N VAL A 282 14.32 4.05 -2.17
CA VAL A 282 13.45 5.21 -2.12
C VAL A 282 14.24 6.42 -2.61
N ALA A 283 13.61 7.32 -3.35
CA ALA A 283 14.31 8.44 -3.98
C ALA A 283 13.55 9.76 -3.80
N ALA A 284 14.29 10.85 -3.76
CA ALA A 284 13.75 12.21 -3.71
C ALA A 284 14.72 13.20 -4.35
N THR A 285 14.18 14.31 -4.86
CA THR A 285 14.97 15.45 -5.33
C THR A 285 14.79 16.61 -4.36
N ASN A 286 15.89 17.18 -3.87
CA ASN A 286 15.81 18.32 -2.95
C ASN A 286 15.57 19.64 -3.71
N SER A 287 15.28 20.73 -2.99
CA SER A 287 14.97 22.03 -3.61
C SER A 287 16.13 22.60 -4.45
N GLN A 288 17.37 22.19 -4.17
CA GLN A 288 18.57 22.53 -4.94
C GLN A 288 18.74 21.69 -6.22
N GLY A 289 17.84 20.74 -6.49
CA GLY A 289 17.87 19.88 -7.66
C GLY A 289 18.78 18.65 -7.52
N ARG A 290 19.32 18.37 -6.33
CA ARG A 290 20.13 17.17 -6.10
C ARG A 290 19.22 15.97 -5.93
N VAL A 291 19.50 14.93 -6.71
CA VAL A 291 18.85 13.63 -6.61
C VAL A 291 19.50 12.80 -5.51
N TRP A 292 18.65 12.22 -4.66
CA TRP A 292 19.03 11.33 -3.57
C TRP A 292 18.31 10.00 -3.73
N VAL A 293 19.00 8.92 -3.35
CA VAL A 293 18.45 7.59 -3.18
C VAL A 293 18.89 7.04 -1.83
N ALA A 294 18.00 6.37 -1.11
CA ALA A 294 18.31 5.59 0.08
C ALA A 294 17.77 4.17 -0.08
N TRP A 295 18.44 3.19 0.53
CA TRP A 295 18.07 1.78 0.42
C TRP A 295 18.51 1.00 1.64
N GLN A 296 17.98 -0.22 1.76
CA GLN A 296 18.37 -1.19 2.76
C GLN A 296 19.47 -2.10 2.20
N ALA A 297 20.62 -2.12 2.85
CA ALA A 297 21.79 -2.90 2.45
C ALA A 297 22.08 -4.01 3.47
N TRP A 298 22.25 -5.25 2.99
CA TRP A 298 22.74 -6.35 3.83
C TRP A 298 24.26 -6.43 3.76
N ARG A 299 24.93 -6.29 4.90
CA ARG A 299 26.40 -6.43 4.99
C ARG A 299 26.74 -7.28 6.20
N LYS A 300 27.56 -8.32 6.01
CA LYS A 300 28.02 -9.22 7.08
C LYS A 300 26.88 -9.76 7.95
N GLY A 301 25.76 -10.13 7.33
CA GLY A 301 24.58 -10.68 8.02
C GLY A 301 23.71 -9.65 8.76
N LYS A 302 23.92 -8.36 8.53
CA LYS A 302 23.17 -7.27 9.15
C LYS A 302 22.55 -6.35 8.09
N ALA A 303 21.28 -6.00 8.25
CA ALA A 303 20.62 -4.97 7.46
C ALA A 303 20.96 -3.57 8.02
N GLY A 304 21.34 -2.65 7.15
CA GLY A 304 21.59 -1.24 7.47
C GLY A 304 21.02 -0.32 6.40
N ILE A 305 20.94 0.98 6.68
CA ILE A 305 20.46 1.97 5.71
C ILE A 305 21.64 2.70 5.10
N GLN A 306 21.68 2.72 3.77
CA GLN A 306 22.63 3.48 2.98
C GLN A 306 21.89 4.58 2.21
N ALA A 307 22.60 5.62 1.82
CA ALA A 307 22.12 6.63 0.90
C ALA A 307 23.22 7.03 -0.08
N ALA A 308 22.80 7.59 -1.21
CA ALA A 308 23.69 8.20 -2.15
C ALA A 308 23.06 9.46 -2.75
N THR A 309 23.91 10.42 -3.11
CA THR A 309 23.51 11.59 -3.88
C THR A 309 24.35 11.70 -5.13
N LEU A 310 23.76 12.26 -6.18
CA LEU A 310 24.46 12.53 -7.43
C LEU A 310 25.40 13.73 -7.25
N ASP A 311 26.70 13.49 -7.40
CA ASP A 311 27.76 14.49 -7.43
C ASP A 311 28.42 14.46 -8.82
N GLY A 312 28.09 15.45 -9.64
CA GLY A 312 28.42 15.46 -11.07
C GLY A 312 27.82 14.25 -11.80
N THR A 313 28.66 13.25 -12.08
CA THR A 313 28.25 12.01 -12.79
C THR A 313 28.34 10.76 -11.92
N ARG A 314 28.60 10.87 -10.62
CA ARG A 314 28.79 9.71 -9.72
C ARG A 314 27.86 9.78 -8.53
N PHE A 315 27.46 8.63 -8.03
CA PHE A 315 26.71 8.50 -6.78
C PHE A 315 27.70 8.27 -5.63
N ASN A 316 27.72 9.20 -4.67
CA ASN A 316 28.57 9.07 -3.48
C ASN A 316 27.79 8.35 -2.37
N ILE A 317 28.16 7.10 -2.08
CA ILE A 317 27.49 6.25 -1.10
C ILE A 317 27.94 6.58 0.32
N VAL A 318 26.99 6.69 1.24
CA VAL A 318 27.21 6.92 2.67
C VAL A 318 26.32 6.00 3.50
N THR A 319 26.86 5.55 4.64
CA THR A 319 26.09 4.82 5.64
C THR A 319 25.27 5.78 6.48
N VAL A 320 23.96 5.61 6.45
CA VAL A 320 22.99 6.45 7.15
C VAL A 320 22.80 5.94 8.58
N SER A 321 22.57 4.63 8.74
CA SER A 321 22.35 4.00 10.05
C SER A 321 23.63 3.36 10.61
N ALA A 322 23.98 3.69 11.85
CA ALA A 322 25.16 3.24 12.57
C ALA A 322 24.84 2.31 13.75
N SER A 323 23.58 1.88 13.87
CA SER A 323 23.11 1.00 14.96
C SER A 323 23.80 -0.35 14.94
N GLN A 324 23.79 -1.11 16.04
CA GLN A 324 24.25 -2.51 16.02
C GLN A 324 23.13 -3.50 15.66
N GLY A 325 21.86 -3.06 15.74
CA GLY A 325 20.70 -3.85 15.32
C GLY A 325 20.51 -3.81 13.81
N ASN A 326 19.54 -4.56 13.31
CA ASN A 326 19.13 -4.46 11.92
C ASN A 326 18.25 -3.22 11.70
N ASP A 327 18.40 -2.56 10.55
CA ASP A 327 17.62 -1.40 10.13
C ASP A 327 16.95 -1.69 8.76
N TRP A 328 15.68 -1.32 8.57
CA TRP A 328 14.86 -1.69 7.41
C TRP A 328 13.85 -0.61 6.97
N ASN A 329 13.19 -0.83 5.82
CA ASN A 329 12.16 0.04 5.20
C ASN A 329 12.48 1.54 5.27
N PRO A 330 13.50 1.99 4.51
CA PRO A 330 13.79 3.41 4.44
C PRO A 330 12.61 4.21 3.86
N SER A 331 12.43 5.43 4.35
CA SER A 331 11.58 6.47 3.79
C SER A 331 12.42 7.74 3.66
N ILE A 332 12.22 8.50 2.59
CA ILE A 332 13.03 9.69 2.28
C ILE A 332 12.11 10.87 1.98
N ALA A 333 12.46 12.06 2.50
CA ALA A 333 11.80 13.31 2.17
C ALA A 333 12.81 14.45 2.12
N ALA A 334 12.59 15.39 1.21
CA ALA A 334 13.37 16.62 1.11
C ALA A 334 12.50 17.83 1.43
N ASP A 335 13.09 18.85 2.05
CA ASP A 335 12.41 20.10 2.35
C ASP A 335 12.74 21.22 1.35
N ASN A 336 12.05 22.35 1.51
CA ASN A 336 12.25 23.52 0.65
C ASN A 336 13.60 24.23 0.89
N ALA A 337 14.29 23.95 2.00
CA ALA A 337 15.62 24.49 2.30
C ALA A 337 16.77 23.60 1.78
N GLY A 338 16.46 22.44 1.19
CA GLY A 338 17.44 21.52 0.62
C GLY A 338 17.91 20.44 1.59
N ARG A 339 17.37 20.38 2.81
CA ARG A 339 17.60 19.28 3.76
C ARG A 339 16.94 18.02 3.23
N VAL A 340 17.58 16.88 3.47
CA VAL A 340 17.02 15.56 3.15
C VAL A 340 17.03 14.72 4.41
N THR A 341 15.93 14.06 4.71
CA THR A 341 15.82 13.14 5.85
C THR A 341 15.54 11.75 5.35
N VAL A 342 16.23 10.78 5.95
CA VAL A 342 15.96 9.36 5.78
C VAL A 342 15.49 8.83 7.12
N ALA A 343 14.33 8.18 7.13
CA ALA A 343 13.76 7.48 8.29
C ALA A 343 13.70 5.98 8.02
N TRP A 344 13.77 5.15 9.06
CA TRP A 344 13.76 3.70 8.95
C TRP A 344 13.28 3.05 10.24
N ASP A 345 12.84 1.79 10.15
CA ASP A 345 12.58 0.98 11.34
C ASP A 345 13.81 0.16 11.74
N THR A 346 13.99 -0.08 13.04
CA THR A 346 15.22 -0.65 13.60
C THR A 346 14.94 -1.58 14.77
N TYR A 347 15.73 -2.64 14.92
CA TYR A 347 15.67 -3.55 16.07
C TYR A 347 16.82 -3.36 17.07
N ARG A 348 17.30 -2.12 17.21
CA ARG A 348 18.48 -1.80 18.02
C ARG A 348 18.25 -1.93 19.53
N ASN A 349 17.00 -1.83 19.99
CA ASN A 349 16.65 -1.85 21.41
C ASN A 349 15.92 -3.14 21.85
N GLY A 350 15.96 -4.20 21.04
CA GLY A 350 15.29 -5.47 21.35
C GLY A 350 13.81 -5.52 20.96
N ASN A 351 13.26 -4.40 20.49
CA ASN A 351 11.95 -4.24 19.88
C ASN A 351 12.10 -3.41 18.59
N TYR A 352 11.01 -3.27 17.83
CA TYR A 352 11.00 -2.40 16.64
C TYR A 352 10.77 -0.94 17.07
N ASP A 353 11.68 -0.07 16.65
CA ASP A 353 11.62 1.38 16.84
C ASP A 353 11.73 2.10 15.48
N VAL A 354 11.50 3.41 15.46
CA VAL A 354 11.67 4.25 14.27
C VAL A 354 12.70 5.35 14.54
N PHE A 355 13.74 5.40 13.70
CA PHE A 355 14.79 6.41 13.75
C PHE A 355 14.89 7.17 12.42
N ALA A 356 15.51 8.33 12.48
CA ALA A 356 15.82 9.14 11.31
C ALA A 356 17.18 9.82 11.42
N ARG A 357 17.67 10.27 10.27
CA ARG A 357 18.86 11.10 10.15
C ARG A 357 18.69 12.10 9.02
N THR A 358 19.11 13.32 9.27
CA THR A 358 18.99 14.43 8.34
C THR A 358 20.37 14.85 7.84
N VAL A 359 20.47 15.08 6.54
CA VAL A 359 21.57 15.79 5.90
C VAL A 359 21.12 17.22 5.59
N ASP A 360 21.98 18.18 5.89
CA ASP A 360 21.72 19.57 5.59
C ASP A 360 21.89 19.91 4.09
N ALA A 361 21.59 21.14 3.72
CA ALA A 361 21.73 21.61 2.34
C ALA A 361 23.20 21.66 1.87
N GLY A 362 24.18 21.63 2.78
CA GLY A 362 25.61 21.56 2.49
C GLY A 362 26.13 20.13 2.32
N GLY A 363 25.30 19.10 2.57
CA GLY A 363 25.72 17.69 2.51
C GLY A 363 26.29 17.15 3.82
N THR A 364 26.20 17.89 4.93
CA THR A 364 26.66 17.43 6.24
C THR A 364 25.56 16.63 6.93
N TRP A 365 25.86 15.37 7.26
CA TRP A 365 24.94 14.53 8.01
C TRP A 365 24.96 14.85 9.50
N GLY A 366 23.79 15.09 10.07
CA GLY A 366 23.59 15.22 11.51
C GLY A 366 23.66 13.88 12.27
N LYS A 367 23.29 13.92 13.55
CA LYS A 367 23.12 12.72 14.38
C LYS A 367 21.81 12.01 14.04
N GLU A 368 21.75 10.71 14.29
CA GLU A 368 20.49 9.98 14.32
C GLU A 368 19.62 10.48 15.47
N PHE A 369 18.31 10.53 15.27
CA PHE A 369 17.33 10.87 16.30
C PHE A 369 16.12 9.92 16.24
N PRO A 370 15.49 9.61 17.39
CA PRO A 370 14.32 8.74 17.43
C PRO A 370 13.06 9.52 16.99
N ILE A 371 12.25 8.90 16.13
CA ILE A 371 10.87 9.32 15.85
C ILE A 371 9.92 8.66 16.84
N ALA A 372 10.16 7.38 17.10
CA ALA A 372 9.47 6.55 18.08
C ALA A 372 10.48 5.51 18.57
N ALA A 373 10.61 5.35 19.89
CA ALA A 373 11.49 4.34 20.47
C ALA A 373 10.97 3.90 21.85
N SER A 374 9.67 3.63 21.96
CA SER A 374 9.06 3.13 23.19
C SER A 374 9.11 1.59 23.23
N PRO A 375 8.76 0.90 24.33
CA PRO A 375 8.74 -0.57 24.37
C PRO A 375 7.72 -1.22 23.40
N ALA A 376 6.86 -0.42 22.78
CA ALA A 376 5.90 -0.86 21.78
C ALA A 376 6.59 -1.36 20.50
N TYR A 377 5.81 -1.97 19.62
CA TYR A 377 6.23 -2.22 18.24
C TYR A 377 6.04 -0.95 17.43
N GLU A 378 7.09 -0.41 16.82
CA GLU A 378 7.04 0.82 16.04
C GLU A 378 7.79 0.61 14.71
N ALA A 379 7.10 0.66 13.57
CA ALA A 379 7.69 0.29 12.28
C ALA A 379 7.06 1.00 11.08
N TYR A 380 7.62 0.73 9.88
CA TYR A 380 7.11 1.20 8.59
C TYR A 380 6.91 2.72 8.52
N PRO A 381 7.97 3.52 8.72
CA PRO A 381 7.85 4.97 8.68
C PRO A 381 7.50 5.49 7.27
N SER A 382 6.72 6.57 7.24
CA SER A 382 6.58 7.44 6.07
C SER A 382 6.72 8.89 6.50
N ILE A 383 7.62 9.62 5.85
CA ILE A 383 7.93 11.01 6.18
C ILE A 383 7.60 11.97 5.05
N ALA A 384 7.25 13.21 5.40
CA ALA A 384 7.04 14.32 4.48
C ALA A 384 7.33 15.64 5.19
N TYR A 385 7.77 16.66 4.44
CA TYR A 385 7.94 18.01 4.96
C TYR A 385 6.70 18.86 4.67
N ASP A 386 6.27 19.67 5.64
CA ASP A 386 5.31 20.73 5.38
C ASP A 386 6.00 21.99 4.79
N PRO A 387 5.24 22.94 4.20
CA PRO A 387 5.83 24.16 3.63
C PRO A 387 6.60 25.02 4.63
N ALA A 388 6.36 24.86 5.94
CA ALA A 388 7.10 25.56 7.00
C ALA A 388 8.42 24.85 7.36
N GLY A 389 8.74 23.70 6.74
CA GLY A 389 9.95 22.94 6.99
C GLY A 389 9.88 22.05 8.23
N ARG A 390 8.69 21.78 8.77
CA ARG A 390 8.51 20.75 9.81
C ARG A 390 8.47 19.38 9.15
N LEU A 391 9.24 18.45 9.72
CA LEU A 391 9.21 17.05 9.31
C LEU A 391 8.01 16.37 9.98
N TRP A 392 7.11 15.79 9.20
CA TRP A 392 6.06 14.92 9.68
C TRP A 392 6.42 13.47 9.43
N ALA A 393 6.11 12.60 10.40
CA ALA A 393 6.37 11.17 10.35
C ALA A 393 5.13 10.38 10.78
N ALA A 394 4.60 9.57 9.87
CA ALA A 394 3.61 8.54 10.17
C ALA A 394 4.31 7.19 10.35
N TYR A 395 3.83 6.36 11.28
CA TYR A 395 4.39 5.04 11.54
C TYR A 395 3.32 4.11 12.12
N GLU A 396 3.57 2.79 12.03
CA GLU A 396 2.75 1.79 12.68
C GLU A 396 3.13 1.62 14.14
N GLU A 397 2.12 1.47 14.99
CA GLU A 397 2.26 1.10 16.39
C GLU A 397 1.49 -0.20 16.68
N GLY A 398 2.19 -1.17 17.26
CA GLY A 398 1.64 -2.37 17.88
C GLY A 398 2.04 -2.40 19.35
N GLY A 399 1.47 -3.31 20.14
CA GLY A 399 1.76 -3.30 21.57
C GLY A 399 3.14 -3.84 21.92
N GLU A 400 3.50 -3.72 23.20
CA GLU A 400 4.79 -4.19 23.73
C GLU A 400 4.97 -5.70 23.52
N ARG A 401 6.22 -6.13 23.35
CA ARG A 401 6.59 -7.56 23.16
C ARG A 401 5.82 -8.20 22.00
N TRP A 402 5.58 -7.42 20.93
CA TRP A 402 4.89 -7.91 19.76
C TRP A 402 5.59 -9.13 19.15
N GLY A 403 4.82 -10.18 18.89
CA GLY A 403 5.34 -11.43 18.32
C GLY A 403 6.16 -12.28 19.29
N LYS A 404 6.24 -11.89 20.57
CA LYS A 404 6.94 -12.59 21.64
C LYS A 404 5.98 -12.99 22.76
N ASP A 405 6.42 -13.92 23.60
CA ASP A 405 5.77 -14.27 24.88
C ASP A 405 4.25 -14.52 24.74
N TRP A 406 3.83 -15.15 23.63
CA TRP A 406 2.43 -15.46 23.33
C TRP A 406 2.28 -16.89 22.77
N GLY A 407 1.50 -17.71 23.46
CA GLY A 407 1.29 -19.11 23.12
C GLY A 407 0.37 -19.85 24.10
N ALA A 408 0.53 -21.18 24.15
CA ALA A 408 -0.33 -22.07 24.92
C ALA A 408 -0.12 -21.99 26.44
N HIS A 409 1.03 -21.48 26.87
CA HIS A 409 1.47 -21.44 28.28
C HIS A 409 1.95 -20.06 28.73
N ASP A 410 1.95 -19.07 27.83
CA ASP A 410 2.43 -17.71 28.09
C ASP A 410 1.61 -16.73 27.24
N THR A 411 1.16 -15.64 27.82
CA THR A 411 0.49 -14.52 27.14
C THR A 411 0.92 -13.17 27.72
N GLU A 412 2.14 -13.11 28.26
CA GLU A 412 2.76 -11.89 28.77
C GLU A 412 3.20 -10.91 27.67
N GLY A 413 3.21 -11.34 26.41
CA GLY A 413 3.41 -10.51 25.22
C GLY A 413 2.16 -10.37 24.36
N ILE A 414 2.34 -10.13 23.06
CA ILE A 414 1.24 -9.87 22.12
C ILE A 414 1.34 -10.77 20.89
N ALA A 415 0.21 -11.37 20.53
CA ALA A 415 0.09 -12.20 19.34
C ALA A 415 0.43 -11.44 18.05
N LEU A 416 1.03 -12.17 17.11
CA LEU A 416 1.11 -11.73 15.72
C LEU A 416 -0.31 -11.37 15.22
N TYR A 417 -0.42 -10.22 14.55
CA TYR A 417 -1.68 -9.69 13.99
C TYR A 417 -2.82 -9.36 14.96
N GLN A 418 -2.56 -9.19 16.27
CA GLN A 418 -3.57 -8.77 17.26
C GLN A 418 -4.21 -7.41 16.91
N GLY A 419 -3.37 -6.41 16.61
CA GLY A 419 -3.79 -5.08 16.20
C GLY A 419 -2.61 -4.18 15.81
N ARG A 420 -2.91 -3.19 14.97
CA ARG A 420 -2.02 -2.13 14.50
C ARG A 420 -2.77 -0.81 14.45
N ALA A 421 -2.11 0.23 14.93
CA ALA A 421 -2.56 1.61 14.82
C ALA A 421 -1.56 2.41 13.99
N ILE A 422 -2.04 3.47 13.34
CA ILE A 422 -1.15 4.48 12.76
C ILE A 422 -1.03 5.66 13.72
N ARG A 423 0.21 6.11 13.89
CA ARG A 423 0.61 7.30 14.65
C ARG A 423 1.20 8.34 13.72
N LEU A 424 1.15 9.60 14.15
CA LEU A 424 1.66 10.75 13.40
C LEU A 424 2.28 11.76 14.37
N LYS A 425 3.54 12.14 14.12
CA LYS A 425 4.26 13.18 14.87
C LYS A 425 4.89 14.19 13.91
N GLY A 426 5.03 15.43 14.37
CA GLY A 426 5.77 16.49 13.69
C GLY A 426 7.00 16.89 14.50
N PHE A 427 8.08 17.23 13.79
CA PHE A 427 9.36 17.67 14.35
C PHE A 427 9.71 19.03 13.74
N ASP A 428 9.64 20.06 14.57
CA ASP A 428 10.06 21.41 14.20
C ASP A 428 11.60 21.47 14.07
N GLN A 429 12.11 22.52 13.41
CA GLN A 429 13.56 22.66 13.14
C GLN A 429 14.41 22.81 14.40
N ASP A 430 13.82 23.30 15.49
CA ASP A 430 14.40 23.44 16.82
C ASP A 430 14.31 22.14 17.66
N GLY A 431 13.76 21.06 17.08
CA GLY A 431 13.63 19.76 17.73
C GLY A 431 12.38 19.61 18.60
N ARG A 432 11.49 20.60 18.62
CA ARG A 432 10.20 20.49 19.30
C ARG A 432 9.32 19.46 18.61
N VAL A 433 8.68 18.60 19.41
CA VAL A 433 7.73 17.59 18.92
C VAL A 433 6.31 18.12 19.02
N VAL A 434 5.55 17.94 17.96
CA VAL A 434 4.13 18.30 17.88
C VAL A 434 3.30 17.14 17.33
N GLU A 435 2.00 17.23 17.49
CA GLU A 435 1.04 16.33 16.88
C GLU A 435 -0.17 17.13 16.34
N PRO A 436 -0.99 16.54 15.44
CA PRO A 436 -2.23 17.18 15.01
C PRO A 436 -3.12 17.51 16.21
N ALA A 437 -3.76 18.69 16.19
CA ALA A 437 -4.66 19.08 17.27
C ALA A 437 -5.85 18.12 17.42
N ALA A 438 -6.36 17.60 16.31
CA ALA A 438 -7.39 16.56 16.29
C ALA A 438 -6.77 15.14 16.24
N ASP A 439 -7.33 14.23 17.03
CA ASP A 439 -6.87 12.84 17.10
C ASP A 439 -7.12 12.08 15.79
N LEU A 440 -6.04 11.65 15.14
CA LEU A 440 -6.07 10.80 13.95
C LEU A 440 -6.84 9.49 14.21
N GLY A 441 -6.67 8.90 15.40
CA GLY A 441 -7.33 7.64 15.76
C GLY A 441 -8.86 7.74 15.81
N ALA A 442 -9.41 8.94 15.91
CA ALA A 442 -10.85 9.18 15.91
C ALA A 442 -11.50 9.02 14.53
N VAL A 443 -10.71 9.12 13.45
CA VAL A 443 -11.22 8.96 12.08
C VAL A 443 -10.82 7.64 11.45
N LEU A 444 -9.72 7.02 11.88
CA LEU A 444 -9.27 5.75 11.31
C LEU A 444 -10.19 4.57 11.72
N PRO A 445 -10.37 3.56 10.84
CA PRO A 445 -11.17 2.39 11.14
C PRO A 445 -10.69 1.63 12.38
N GLY A 446 -11.64 1.13 13.16
CA GLY A 446 -11.39 0.27 14.32
C GLY A 446 -11.16 -1.20 13.94
N PRO A 447 -11.38 -2.14 14.88
CA PRO A 447 -11.22 -3.57 14.62
C PRO A 447 -12.06 -4.05 13.44
N PRO A 448 -11.45 -4.69 12.42
CA PRO A 448 -12.16 -5.12 11.21
C PRO A 448 -13.41 -5.95 11.48
N ASN A 449 -14.54 -5.65 10.85
CA ASN A 449 -15.78 -6.41 10.98
C ASN A 449 -16.27 -6.90 9.61
N LEU A 450 -16.93 -8.06 9.57
CA LEU A 450 -17.59 -8.55 8.34
C LEU A 450 -18.74 -7.62 7.91
N ARG A 451 -19.40 -6.95 8.86
CA ARG A 451 -20.42 -5.94 8.55
C ARG A 451 -19.81 -4.54 8.52
N VAL A 452 -20.31 -3.72 7.59
CA VAL A 452 -19.85 -2.34 7.37
C VAL A 452 -20.53 -1.30 8.28
N ASP A 453 -21.63 -1.67 8.92
CA ASP A 453 -22.42 -0.81 9.84
C ASP A 453 -21.94 -0.81 11.28
N LEU A 454 -20.92 -1.60 11.59
CA LEU A 454 -20.25 -1.63 12.89
C LEU A 454 -18.81 -1.10 12.80
N PRO A 455 -18.55 0.08 12.19
CA PRO A 455 -17.20 0.61 12.15
C PRO A 455 -16.88 1.16 13.55
N GLY A 456 -16.08 0.42 14.31
CA GLY A 456 -15.37 1.02 15.45
C GLY A 456 -14.36 2.06 14.94
N ARG A 457 -13.71 2.74 15.87
CA ARG A 457 -12.57 3.62 15.61
C ARG A 457 -11.27 3.06 16.16
N GLN A 458 -10.15 3.48 15.60
CA GLN A 458 -8.82 3.06 16.08
C GLN A 458 -8.59 3.46 17.54
N ASN A 459 -9.13 4.61 17.98
CA ASN A 459 -8.92 5.16 19.31
C ASN A 459 -9.85 4.63 20.41
N GLU A 460 -10.81 3.73 20.12
CA GLU A 460 -11.88 3.42 21.07
C GLU A 460 -11.38 2.79 22.38
N GLN A 461 -10.33 1.98 22.37
CA GLN A 461 -9.60 1.56 23.57
C GLN A 461 -8.19 1.07 23.18
N LEU A 462 -7.11 1.69 23.68
CA LEU A 462 -5.72 1.21 23.48
C LEU A 462 -5.43 -0.14 24.16
N GLU A 463 -6.44 -0.80 24.73
CA GLU A 463 -6.36 -2.13 25.34
C GLU A 463 -5.83 -3.20 24.39
N PHE A 464 -5.98 -3.04 23.07
CA PHE A 464 -5.39 -3.98 22.10
C PHE A 464 -3.86 -3.91 22.02
N LEU A 465 -3.24 -2.83 22.54
CA LEU A 465 -1.80 -2.66 22.66
C LEU A 465 -1.24 -3.22 23.98
N LYS A 466 -2.11 -3.69 24.89
CA LYS A 466 -1.68 -4.22 26.18
C LYS A 466 -1.63 -5.75 26.16
N PRO A 467 -0.57 -6.38 26.72
CA PRO A 467 -0.55 -7.82 26.94
C PRO A 467 -1.68 -8.30 27.86
N ARG A 468 -2.03 -9.58 27.76
CA ARG A 468 -3.04 -10.24 28.61
C ARG A 468 -2.42 -11.44 29.33
N PRO A 469 -1.61 -11.23 30.38
CA PRO A 469 -0.76 -12.27 30.98
C PRO A 469 -1.54 -13.50 31.48
N ASP A 470 -2.81 -13.33 31.86
CA ASP A 470 -3.66 -14.43 32.34
C ASP A 470 -4.50 -15.11 31.26
N ALA A 471 -4.43 -14.69 29.99
CA ALA A 471 -5.29 -15.21 28.94
C ALA A 471 -5.06 -16.72 28.70
N TRP A 472 -3.83 -17.21 28.79
CA TRP A 472 -3.54 -18.64 28.63
C TRP A 472 -4.13 -19.51 29.75
N ARG A 473 -4.28 -18.97 30.97
CA ARG A 473 -4.88 -19.70 32.11
C ARG A 473 -6.39 -19.91 31.95
N LYS A 474 -7.03 -19.06 31.14
CA LYS A 474 -8.49 -19.02 30.93
C LYS A 474 -8.93 -19.68 29.61
N ARG A 475 -7.99 -20.24 28.84
CA ARG A 475 -8.32 -20.87 27.55
C ARG A 475 -9.00 -22.21 27.76
N GLU A 476 -9.93 -22.55 26.86
CA GLU A 476 -10.49 -23.88 26.80
C GLU A 476 -9.43 -24.93 26.47
N ALA A 477 -9.66 -26.18 26.92
CA ALA A 477 -8.79 -27.30 26.56
C ALA A 477 -8.67 -27.41 25.03
N ASN A 478 -7.44 -27.60 24.54
CA ASN A 478 -7.12 -27.70 23.11
C ASN A 478 -7.50 -26.48 22.25
N ARG A 479 -7.74 -25.32 22.88
CA ARG A 479 -7.91 -24.04 22.17
C ARG A 479 -6.72 -23.11 22.43
N PRO A 480 -6.32 -22.30 21.43
CA PRO A 480 -5.35 -21.24 21.64
C PRO A 480 -5.96 -20.12 22.49
N SER A 481 -5.09 -19.36 23.18
CA SER A 481 -5.47 -18.12 23.86
C SER A 481 -6.05 -17.12 22.85
N THR A 482 -7.12 -16.43 23.24
CA THR A 482 -7.76 -15.43 22.35
C THR A 482 -7.09 -14.07 22.52
N ALA A 483 -6.50 -13.58 21.44
CA ALA A 483 -5.89 -12.26 21.36
C ALA A 483 -6.96 -11.15 21.47
N ALA A 484 -6.58 -9.96 21.96
CA ALA A 484 -7.48 -8.81 21.94
C ALA A 484 -7.87 -8.44 20.51
N ARG A 485 -9.09 -7.96 20.28
CA ARG A 485 -9.47 -7.44 18.96
C ARG A 485 -8.92 -6.02 18.83
N GLY A 486 -8.08 -5.77 17.83
CA GLY A 486 -7.53 -4.45 17.54
C GLY A 486 -7.82 -3.97 16.12
N PRO A 487 -7.69 -2.65 15.87
CA PRO A 487 -7.66 -2.10 14.52
C PRO A 487 -6.56 -2.76 13.69
N ARG A 488 -6.71 -2.72 12.37
CA ARG A 488 -5.72 -3.23 11.42
C ARG A 488 -5.44 -2.19 10.36
N ASN A 489 -4.92 -1.04 10.80
CA ASN A 489 -4.47 0.02 9.91
C ASN A 489 -2.94 -0.04 9.83
N THR A 490 -2.40 -0.06 8.61
CA THR A 490 -1.01 -0.43 8.33
C THR A 490 -0.51 0.25 7.06
N MET A 491 0.80 0.19 6.80
CA MET A 491 1.49 0.75 5.65
C MET A 491 1.14 2.23 5.43
N PRO A 492 1.34 3.12 6.43
CA PRO A 492 1.06 4.53 6.26
C PRO A 492 1.92 5.12 5.15
N ARG A 493 1.32 5.95 4.29
CA ARG A 493 2.00 6.75 3.27
C ARG A 493 1.59 8.19 3.42
N LEU A 494 2.57 9.03 3.68
CA LEU A 494 2.40 10.45 3.99
C LEU A 494 2.79 11.29 2.79
N ALA A 495 1.95 12.27 2.45
CA ALA A 495 2.28 13.35 1.54
C ALA A 495 1.73 14.67 2.10
N ILE A 496 2.40 15.77 1.85
CA ILE A 496 1.91 17.11 2.20
C ILE A 496 1.95 17.93 0.92
N ASP A 497 0.84 18.58 0.59
CA ASP A 497 0.76 19.36 -0.64
C ASP A 497 1.30 20.79 -0.46
N PRO A 498 1.50 21.56 -1.56
CA PRO A 498 2.06 22.91 -1.48
C PRO A 498 1.25 23.90 -0.62
N SER A 499 -0.02 23.64 -0.34
CA SER A 499 -0.84 24.47 0.57
C SER A 499 -0.68 24.11 2.05
N GLY A 500 0.03 23.03 2.35
CA GLY A 500 0.24 22.53 3.69
C GLY A 500 -0.80 21.51 4.14
N ARG A 501 -1.76 21.12 3.29
CA ARG A 501 -2.70 20.03 3.59
C ARG A 501 -1.93 18.72 3.70
N LEU A 502 -2.19 17.99 4.78
CA LEU A 502 -1.62 16.67 5.00
C LEU A 502 -2.54 15.60 4.40
N TRP A 503 -1.94 14.61 3.76
CA TRP A 503 -2.58 13.45 3.17
C TRP A 503 -1.94 12.19 3.74
N LEU A 504 -2.76 11.30 4.29
CA LEU A 504 -2.32 10.02 4.82
C LEU A 504 -3.11 8.90 4.15
N ALA A 505 -2.45 8.17 3.27
CA ALA A 505 -2.97 6.91 2.75
C ALA A 505 -2.57 5.76 3.67
N PHE A 506 -3.42 4.76 3.80
CA PHE A 506 -3.16 3.57 4.62
C PHE A 506 -3.98 2.38 4.14
N ARG A 507 -3.52 1.17 4.48
CA ARG A 507 -4.26 -0.06 4.26
C ARG A 507 -5.09 -0.41 5.47
N SER A 508 -6.29 -0.92 5.22
CA SER A 508 -7.13 -1.52 6.25
C SER A 508 -7.75 -2.82 5.78
N ALA A 509 -7.84 -3.79 6.69
CA ALA A 509 -8.65 -4.99 6.51
C ALA A 509 -10.12 -4.75 6.87
N HIS A 510 -10.53 -3.51 7.15
CA HIS A 510 -11.90 -3.14 7.42
C HIS A 510 -12.62 -2.67 6.13
N PRO A 511 -13.87 -3.11 5.90
CA PRO A 511 -14.49 -4.28 6.51
C PRO A 511 -13.75 -5.56 6.08
N VAL A 512 -13.91 -6.64 6.84
CA VAL A 512 -13.29 -7.92 6.52
C VAL A 512 -13.94 -8.48 5.26
N TRP A 513 -13.12 -8.64 4.22
CA TRP A 513 -13.50 -9.41 3.04
C TRP A 513 -12.58 -10.61 2.90
N TRP A 514 -13.18 -11.79 2.99
CA TRP A 514 -12.51 -13.05 2.72
C TRP A 514 -12.99 -13.65 1.42
N ASN A 515 -12.04 -14.16 0.66
CA ASN A 515 -12.25 -15.00 -0.49
C ASN A 515 -11.43 -16.29 -0.32
N PRO A 516 -11.52 -17.27 -1.24
CA PRO A 516 -10.75 -18.50 -1.14
C PRO A 516 -9.22 -18.33 -1.13
N ILE A 517 -8.69 -17.23 -1.68
CA ILE A 517 -7.24 -16.98 -1.80
C ILE A 517 -6.66 -16.13 -0.66
N GLY A 518 -7.48 -15.42 0.13
CA GLY A 518 -6.98 -14.63 1.24
C GLY A 518 -7.94 -13.58 1.81
N THR A 519 -7.39 -12.79 2.73
CA THR A 519 -8.00 -11.53 3.17
C THR A 519 -7.71 -10.44 2.15
N SER A 520 -8.74 -9.70 1.76
CA SER A 520 -8.59 -8.49 0.96
C SER A 520 -8.33 -7.30 1.89
N TRP A 521 -7.27 -6.55 1.57
CA TRP A 521 -6.94 -5.27 2.18
C TRP A 521 -7.25 -4.18 1.17
N SER A 522 -7.69 -3.01 1.63
CA SER A 522 -7.98 -1.87 0.77
C SER A 522 -7.34 -0.60 1.27
N GLU A 523 -7.06 0.30 0.33
CA GLU A 523 -6.56 1.63 0.61
C GLU A 523 -7.67 2.59 1.00
N TYR A 524 -7.33 3.41 1.97
CA TYR A 524 -8.09 4.58 2.37
C TYR A 524 -7.16 5.79 2.43
N VAL A 525 -7.73 6.97 2.24
CA VAL A 525 -7.04 8.25 2.48
C VAL A 525 -7.81 9.03 3.53
N VAL A 526 -7.09 9.61 4.48
CA VAL A 526 -7.59 10.73 5.30
C VAL A 526 -6.75 11.97 5.02
N SER A 527 -7.37 13.14 5.10
CA SER A 527 -6.68 14.42 4.96
C SER A 527 -6.88 15.28 6.21
N TYR A 528 -5.88 16.10 6.54
CA TYR A 528 -5.91 17.04 7.65
C TYR A 528 -5.56 18.46 7.20
N ASP A 529 -6.34 19.43 7.67
CA ASP A 529 -6.09 20.86 7.56
C ASP A 529 -6.61 21.59 8.82
N LYS A 530 -6.84 22.91 8.75
CA LYS A 530 -7.41 23.71 9.84
C LYS A 530 -8.80 23.26 10.33
N ASP A 531 -9.59 22.63 9.46
CA ASP A 531 -10.97 22.22 9.73
C ASP A 531 -11.03 20.80 10.34
N GLY A 532 -9.87 20.15 10.46
CA GLY A 532 -9.72 18.84 11.09
C GLY A 532 -9.48 17.72 10.09
N TRP A 533 -9.71 16.49 10.55
CA TRP A 533 -9.57 15.31 9.70
C TRP A 533 -10.83 15.07 8.87
N THR A 534 -10.65 14.73 7.59
CA THR A 534 -11.70 14.04 6.84
C THR A 534 -11.96 12.67 7.45
N GLY A 535 -13.16 12.12 7.25
CA GLY A 535 -13.34 10.67 7.42
C GLY A 535 -12.55 9.87 6.37
N PRO A 536 -12.44 8.54 6.52
CA PRO A 536 -11.67 7.71 5.62
C PRO A 536 -12.33 7.64 4.24
N ILE A 537 -11.61 8.06 3.22
CA ILE A 537 -12.03 8.06 1.82
C ILE A 537 -11.58 6.75 1.20
N PHE A 538 -12.54 5.93 0.75
CA PHE A 538 -12.24 4.64 0.13
C PHE A 538 -11.66 4.82 -1.28
N LEU A 539 -10.57 4.09 -1.59
CA LEU A 539 -10.00 4.04 -2.94
C LEU A 539 -10.45 2.77 -3.66
N SER A 540 -11.17 2.90 -4.77
CA SER A 540 -11.51 1.76 -5.65
C SER A 540 -10.28 1.19 -6.35
N HIS A 541 -10.36 -0.07 -6.75
CA HIS A 541 -9.25 -0.82 -7.36
C HIS A 541 -7.97 -0.73 -6.52
N SER A 542 -8.13 -1.05 -5.24
CA SER A 542 -7.04 -1.10 -4.26
C SER A 542 -7.03 -2.42 -3.47
N ASP A 543 -7.97 -3.32 -3.80
CA ASP A 543 -8.06 -4.61 -3.15
C ASP A 543 -6.88 -5.50 -3.55
N ASN A 544 -6.05 -5.84 -2.55
CA ASN A 544 -4.86 -6.67 -2.74
C ASN A 544 -4.44 -7.36 -1.43
N LEU A 545 -3.26 -8.01 -1.40
CA LEU A 545 -2.58 -8.51 -0.20
C LEU A 545 -2.25 -7.37 0.76
N LEU A 546 -1.75 -7.72 1.95
CA LEU A 546 -1.30 -6.75 2.94
C LEU A 546 -0.14 -5.89 2.43
N ASP A 547 0.94 -6.49 1.92
CA ASP A 547 2.09 -5.73 1.41
C ASP A 547 1.85 -5.29 -0.04
N ASN A 548 1.12 -4.19 -0.19
CA ASN A 548 0.94 -3.48 -1.45
C ASN A 548 0.99 -1.99 -1.14
N ARG A 549 1.98 -1.26 -1.67
CA ARG A 549 2.29 0.10 -1.22
C ARG A 549 2.01 1.10 -2.33
N PRO A 550 1.05 2.03 -2.16
CA PRO A 550 0.80 3.02 -3.18
C PRO A 550 1.90 4.10 -3.21
N ALA A 551 2.14 4.66 -4.39
CA ALA A 551 2.86 5.90 -4.57
C ALA A 551 1.90 7.08 -4.45
N LEU A 552 2.33 8.10 -3.70
CA LEU A 552 1.60 9.35 -3.53
C LEU A 552 2.37 10.49 -4.21
N LEU A 553 1.63 11.39 -4.85
CA LEU A 553 2.17 12.62 -5.41
C LEU A 553 1.16 13.75 -5.29
N THR A 554 1.62 14.92 -4.87
CA THR A 554 0.80 16.14 -4.68
C THR A 554 1.19 17.19 -5.73
N PRO A 555 0.73 17.07 -6.99
CA PRO A 555 1.23 17.89 -8.09
C PRO A 555 0.87 19.38 -7.96
N GLN A 556 -0.09 19.72 -7.12
CA GLN A 556 -0.55 21.07 -6.82
C GLN A 556 -1.34 21.08 -5.50
N ALA A 557 -1.61 22.27 -4.97
CA ALA A 557 -2.45 22.44 -3.78
C ALA A 557 -3.81 21.77 -3.92
N GLY A 558 -4.23 21.01 -2.91
CA GLY A 558 -5.52 20.34 -2.85
C GLY A 558 -5.65 19.08 -3.71
N ARG A 559 -4.63 18.71 -4.49
CA ARG A 559 -4.68 17.57 -5.41
C ARG A 559 -3.72 16.47 -4.99
N LEU A 560 -4.22 15.25 -4.90
CA LEU A 560 -3.47 14.04 -4.58
C LEU A 560 -3.66 13.01 -5.68
N LEU A 561 -2.55 12.52 -6.22
CA LEU A 561 -2.49 11.35 -7.09
C LEU A 561 -2.03 10.14 -6.27
N ILE A 562 -2.72 9.02 -6.42
CA ILE A 562 -2.41 7.75 -5.76
C ILE A 562 -2.32 6.66 -6.82
N ALA A 563 -1.10 6.20 -7.11
CA ALA A 563 -0.90 5.03 -7.96
C ALA A 563 -0.73 3.78 -7.08
N GLY A 564 -1.52 2.74 -7.32
CA GLY A 564 -1.44 1.47 -6.60
C GLY A 564 -1.85 0.30 -7.49
N SER A 565 -1.50 -0.93 -7.10
CA SER A 565 -1.94 -2.13 -7.81
C SER A 565 -3.15 -2.78 -7.15
N SER A 566 -3.91 -3.54 -7.94
CA SER A 566 -5.06 -4.32 -7.47
C SER A 566 -5.22 -5.55 -8.33
N ASP A 567 -5.48 -6.70 -7.69
CA ASP A 567 -5.79 -7.95 -8.37
C ASP A 567 -7.29 -8.25 -8.45
N SER A 568 -8.12 -7.29 -8.03
CA SER A 568 -9.58 -7.38 -8.07
C SER A 568 -10.14 -8.53 -7.22
N ARG A 569 -9.38 -9.04 -6.24
CA ARG A 569 -9.75 -10.17 -5.37
C ARG A 569 -11.04 -10.00 -4.59
N ARG A 570 -11.56 -8.78 -4.47
CA ARG A 570 -12.85 -8.49 -3.83
C ARG A 570 -14.04 -9.07 -4.62
N HIS A 571 -13.89 -9.31 -5.92
CA HIS A 571 -14.94 -9.83 -6.78
C HIS A 571 -15.02 -11.36 -6.72
N PHE A 572 -16.14 -11.90 -6.25
CA PHE A 572 -16.29 -13.35 -6.06
C PHE A 572 -16.42 -14.13 -7.37
N TYR A 573 -16.95 -13.52 -8.43
CA TYR A 573 -17.03 -14.19 -9.74
C TYR A 573 -15.65 -14.64 -10.26
N LEU A 574 -14.56 -13.90 -9.95
CA LEU A 574 -13.19 -14.31 -10.30
C LEU A 574 -12.83 -15.61 -9.58
N SER A 575 -13.08 -15.70 -8.28
CA SER A 575 -12.84 -16.94 -7.51
C SER A 575 -13.67 -18.13 -7.99
N GLN A 576 -14.84 -17.88 -8.60
CA GLN A 576 -15.67 -18.93 -9.19
C GLN A 576 -15.08 -19.46 -10.50
N GLN A 577 -14.36 -18.62 -11.26
CA GLN A 577 -13.65 -19.00 -12.48
C GLN A 577 -12.36 -19.80 -12.19
N ALA A 578 -11.75 -19.61 -11.02
CA ALA A 578 -10.52 -20.31 -10.60
C ALA A 578 -10.71 -21.79 -10.20
N ARG A 579 -11.93 -22.35 -10.19
CA ARG A 579 -12.17 -23.73 -9.74
C ARG A 579 -11.78 -24.75 -10.82
N PRO A 580 -10.97 -25.78 -10.51
CA PRO A 580 -10.61 -26.79 -11.50
C PRO A 580 -11.84 -27.56 -11.96
N VAL A 581 -12.21 -27.37 -13.22
CA VAL A 581 -13.15 -28.25 -13.90
C VAL A 581 -12.34 -29.44 -14.42
N ARG A 582 -12.12 -30.45 -13.56
CA ARG A 582 -11.49 -31.77 -13.83
C ARG A 582 -9.96 -31.84 -13.71
N ARG A 583 -9.48 -33.05 -13.38
CA ARG A 583 -8.06 -33.42 -13.24
C ARG A 583 -7.33 -33.24 -14.57
N GLY A 584 -6.23 -32.49 -14.60
CA GLY A 584 -5.39 -32.26 -15.78
C GLY A 584 -5.79 -31.11 -16.70
N GLN A 585 -6.82 -30.34 -16.37
CA GLN A 585 -7.15 -29.11 -17.09
C GLN A 585 -6.38 -27.93 -16.49
N PRO A 586 -5.75 -27.06 -17.31
CA PRO A 586 -5.17 -25.80 -16.86
C PRO A 586 -6.23 -24.94 -16.16
N ILE A 587 -5.84 -24.28 -15.08
CA ILE A 587 -6.65 -23.24 -14.45
C ILE A 587 -6.18 -21.92 -15.06
N ASN A 588 -7.11 -21.17 -15.66
CA ASN A 588 -6.84 -19.76 -15.95
C ASN A 588 -6.84 -19.02 -14.61
N ASP A 589 -5.69 -18.49 -14.21
CA ASP A 589 -5.60 -17.63 -13.03
C ASP A 589 -6.40 -16.35 -13.32
N PRO A 590 -7.50 -16.07 -12.60
CA PRO A 590 -8.33 -14.90 -12.88
C PRO A 590 -7.84 -13.66 -12.13
N TYR A 591 -6.76 -13.78 -11.35
CA TYR A 591 -6.17 -12.69 -10.59
C TYR A 591 -4.95 -12.16 -11.33
N GLN A 592 -5.00 -10.87 -11.65
CA GLN A 592 -3.94 -10.16 -12.37
C GLN A 592 -3.72 -8.83 -11.67
N ASN A 593 -2.49 -8.54 -11.25
CA ASN A 593 -2.18 -7.22 -10.72
C ASN A 593 -2.13 -6.19 -11.85
N ASP A 594 -2.95 -5.16 -11.70
CA ASP A 594 -3.01 -4.03 -12.61
C ASP A 594 -2.79 -2.73 -11.84
N LEU A 595 -2.15 -1.75 -12.48
CA LEU A 595 -1.98 -0.42 -11.87
C LEU A 595 -3.20 0.46 -12.10
N PHE A 596 -3.61 1.14 -11.05
CA PHE A 596 -4.68 2.14 -11.05
C PHE A 596 -4.18 3.46 -10.48
N LEU A 597 -4.61 4.56 -11.09
CA LEU A 597 -4.44 5.91 -10.60
C LEU A 597 -5.76 6.41 -10.02
N ASN A 598 -5.81 6.62 -8.71
CA ASN A 598 -6.87 7.37 -8.06
C ASN A 598 -6.46 8.84 -7.99
N GLU A 599 -7.39 9.75 -8.29
CA GLU A 599 -7.16 11.20 -8.20
C GLU A 599 -8.16 11.84 -7.26
N LEU A 600 -7.67 12.45 -6.17
CA LEU A 600 -8.50 13.13 -5.18
C LEU A 600 -8.21 14.63 -5.21
N THR A 601 -9.26 15.42 -5.33
CA THR A 601 -9.20 16.89 -5.22
C THR A 601 -10.07 17.36 -4.06
N LEU A 602 -9.45 18.08 -3.13
CA LEU A 602 -10.10 18.83 -2.04
C LEU A 602 -9.71 20.31 -2.17
N PRO A 603 -10.42 21.23 -1.51
CA PRO A 603 -9.96 22.62 -1.41
C PRO A 603 -8.52 22.69 -0.91
N ALA A 604 -7.76 23.67 -1.40
CA ALA A 604 -6.42 23.93 -0.90
C ALA A 604 -6.46 24.05 0.63
N GLY A 605 -5.51 23.38 1.29
CA GLY A 605 -5.36 23.46 2.73
C GLY A 605 -4.89 24.83 3.19
N THR A 606 -4.76 24.93 4.50
CA THR A 606 -4.14 26.04 5.19
C THR A 606 -3.19 25.47 6.23
N LYS A 607 -2.56 26.34 7.04
CA LYS A 607 -1.64 25.93 8.10
C LYS A 607 -2.26 24.81 8.97
N LEU A 608 -1.50 23.74 9.19
CA LEU A 608 -1.91 22.63 10.05
C LEU A 608 -2.01 23.10 11.50
N GLU A 609 -3.16 22.84 12.13
CA GLU A 609 -3.34 23.05 13.56
C GLU A 609 -2.64 21.96 14.34
N THR A 610 -1.79 22.36 15.28
CA THR A 610 -0.93 21.43 16.03
C THR A 610 -0.98 21.71 17.52
N ARG A 611 -0.71 20.69 18.31
CA ARG A 611 -0.49 20.82 19.75
C ARG A 611 0.89 20.27 20.14
N PRO A 612 1.51 20.75 21.22
CA PRO A 612 2.76 20.17 21.72
C PRO A 612 2.59 18.69 22.03
N ALA A 613 3.59 17.88 21.68
CA ALA A 613 3.68 16.48 22.05
C ALA A 613 4.88 16.27 22.99
N ALA A 614 4.86 15.17 23.74
CA ALA A 614 5.98 14.82 24.61
C ALA A 614 7.25 14.58 23.77
N PRO A 615 8.44 14.98 24.28
CA PRO A 615 9.70 14.61 23.67
C PRO A 615 9.82 13.08 23.52
N VAL A 616 10.51 12.63 22.48
CA VAL A 616 10.72 11.20 22.26
C VAL A 616 11.79 10.68 23.22
N SER A 617 11.39 9.79 24.14
CA SER A 617 12.31 9.04 24.99
C SER A 617 12.65 7.70 24.36
N VAL A 618 13.93 7.29 24.43
CA VAL A 618 14.38 5.96 23.99
C VAL A 618 14.27 4.99 25.15
N ALA A 619 13.46 3.95 24.99
CA ALA A 619 13.39 2.84 25.91
C ALA A 619 14.68 2.00 25.85
N GLY A 620 15.15 1.55 27.01
CA GLY A 620 16.24 0.58 27.07
C GLY A 620 15.76 -0.82 26.70
N ILE A 621 16.72 -1.70 26.38
CA ILE A 621 16.44 -3.12 26.10
C ILE A 621 15.80 -3.78 27.33
N ASP A 622 14.64 -4.42 27.15
CA ASP A 622 13.96 -5.21 28.19
C ASP A 622 14.91 -6.29 28.73
N PRO A 623 15.01 -6.47 30.06
CA PRO A 623 15.86 -7.50 30.66
C PRO A 623 15.66 -8.91 30.06
N ARG A 624 14.43 -9.25 29.64
CA ARG A 624 14.10 -10.55 29.05
C ARG A 624 14.63 -10.68 27.63
N ASP A 625 14.65 -9.59 26.87
CA ASP A 625 15.26 -9.56 25.53
C ASP A 625 16.79 -9.71 25.63
N LYS A 626 17.42 -9.15 26.66
CA LYS A 626 18.86 -9.41 26.93
C LYS A 626 19.13 -10.88 27.25
N GLN A 627 18.26 -11.50 28.03
CA GLN A 627 18.34 -12.93 28.33
C GLN A 627 18.16 -13.78 27.07
N GLU A 628 17.16 -13.47 26.23
CA GLU A 628 16.94 -14.16 24.95
C GLU A 628 18.15 -14.02 24.02
N ALA A 629 18.69 -12.82 23.84
CA ALA A 629 19.87 -12.60 23.03
C ALA A 629 21.07 -13.43 23.52
N SER A 630 21.25 -13.56 24.84
CA SER A 630 22.29 -14.40 25.45
C SER A 630 22.06 -15.89 25.16
N MET A 631 20.81 -16.36 25.23
CA MET A 631 20.44 -17.73 24.88
C MET A 631 20.67 -18.03 23.39
N ILE A 632 20.25 -17.13 22.49
CA ILE A 632 20.50 -17.26 21.04
C ILE A 632 22.00 -17.31 20.75
N ALA A 633 22.79 -16.44 21.38
CA ALA A 633 24.24 -16.46 21.25
C ALA A 633 24.84 -17.79 21.76
N ALA A 634 24.31 -18.36 22.85
CA ALA A 634 24.73 -19.67 23.34
C ALA A 634 24.37 -20.80 22.36
N PHE A 635 23.15 -20.81 21.80
CA PHE A 635 22.74 -21.76 20.76
C PHE A 635 23.66 -21.70 19.54
N ARG A 636 23.95 -20.50 19.04
CA ARG A 636 24.84 -20.29 17.89
C ARG A 636 26.30 -20.66 18.18
N LYS A 637 26.72 -20.68 19.44
CA LYS A 637 28.05 -21.17 19.87
C LYS A 637 28.11 -22.68 20.04
N ALA A 638 26.98 -23.36 20.24
CA ALA A 638 26.95 -24.81 20.37
C ALA A 638 27.51 -25.45 19.08
N ARG A 639 28.38 -26.45 19.26
CA ARG A 639 28.95 -27.24 18.17
C ARG A 639 28.65 -28.71 18.46
N ILE A 640 28.15 -29.41 17.45
CA ILE A 640 27.99 -30.87 17.51
C ILE A 640 29.27 -31.49 16.95
N ALA A 641 29.88 -32.39 17.73
CA ALA A 641 31.05 -33.14 17.27
C ALA A 641 30.63 -34.14 16.19
N SER A 642 30.99 -33.86 14.95
CA SER A 642 30.83 -34.73 13.78
C SER A 642 32.05 -34.57 12.87
N THR A 643 32.17 -35.41 11.83
CA THR A 643 33.26 -35.34 10.83
C THR A 643 33.40 -33.96 10.21
N THR A 644 32.29 -33.23 10.07
CA THR A 644 32.25 -31.78 9.84
C THR A 644 31.56 -31.14 11.03
N PRO A 645 32.15 -30.16 11.74
CA PRO A 645 31.50 -29.48 12.86
C PRO A 645 30.18 -28.85 12.41
N LEU A 646 29.07 -29.25 13.04
CA LEU A 646 27.76 -28.63 12.79
C LEU A 646 27.49 -27.55 13.83
N GLU A 647 26.89 -26.45 13.40
CA GLU A 647 26.44 -25.36 14.26
C GLU A 647 24.92 -25.19 14.19
N VAL A 648 24.31 -24.75 15.30
CA VAL A 648 22.87 -24.45 15.34
C VAL A 648 22.66 -23.01 14.89
N LEU A 649 22.12 -22.83 13.70
CA LEU A 649 21.64 -21.55 13.23
C LEU A 649 20.14 -21.40 13.56
N ARG A 650 19.84 -20.75 14.68
CA ARG A 650 18.49 -20.18 14.89
C ARG A 650 18.43 -18.85 14.14
N GLY A 651 17.74 -18.82 13.01
CA GLY A 651 17.45 -17.59 12.28
C GLY A 651 16.29 -16.83 12.91
N GLU A 652 16.33 -15.51 12.81
CA GLU A 652 15.20 -14.61 13.10
C GLU A 652 14.40 -14.47 11.79
N PHE A 653 13.56 -15.47 11.48
CA PHE A 653 12.85 -15.54 10.19
C PHE A 653 11.47 -14.86 10.18
N HIS A 654 11.08 -14.18 11.25
CA HIS A 654 9.69 -13.70 11.40
C HIS A 654 9.60 -12.18 11.46
N ARG A 655 9.68 -11.54 10.29
CA ARG A 655 9.05 -10.23 10.06
C ARG A 655 7.77 -10.47 9.25
N HIS A 656 6.64 -10.00 9.76
CA HIS A 656 5.32 -10.12 9.14
C HIS A 656 4.81 -8.78 8.61
#